data_AF-A0A3M1VHY0-F1
#
_entry.id   AF-A0A3M1VHY0-F1
#
_cell.length_a   1.000
_cell.length_b   1.000
_cell.length_c   1.000
_cell.angle_alpha   90.00
_cell.angle_beta   90.00
_cell.angle_gamma   90.00
#
_symmetry.space_group_name_H-M   'P 1'
#
loop_
_entity.id
_entity.type
_entity.pdbx_description
1 polymer ?
#
loop_
_entity_poly.entity_id
_entity_poly.type
_entity_poly.pdbx_seq_one_letter_code
_entity_poly.pdbx_strand_id
1 'polypeptide(L)'
;MNSSETSIRVVCTGCGYRFRVPARYAGRRGHCPNARCRREFIVPIAAPQSEPHVRSAAPPTRRPATRRRRPRDGHRLRGTRARASGSATTAHPVRRGRRTARPMANGSSRGLCTQRSPAEQRGAAGRRITAGRWKILAGVAAASIGLGLLASFAGPGRPPTRNTATAAPQPAPDTFPTVVLPFLQKYCMDCHSGDGAEAGLDLAAFRSTADVLQARKRWEKVFDMLDFEAMPPGDADPLPAPEERRAVLQWLEQRLFQLDCRIVRDPGRVTVRRLNRAEYNNTVRDLLGIDFHPADDFPSDDVGYGFDNIGDVLSVSPLLLEKYLDAAEEIARRVIVDVKPRRTRFAGRKLQGRNAAFIASRGVWAMASVGGVSVRHEFPRTGRYRIRVEAAADQAGSEPARVKLSLDGKHLKTFDTKGYRRPAWYEVETHADAGPHRVAAEFINDYYNPAAKNPRDRDRNLYVGTIEIVGPLDVDPASLPETHRRIVTCRPGPGRSLESCAEDILRPLAFRAFRRPVTDDEVHRLVELVRTAVEHGESFEGGLRMALQAILVSPHFLFRIEQGRPVSDPAAPRPLTDFELASRMSYFVWSSMPDDELFRLAEQGRLHEPDVLRTQVRRMLRDPKARALADQFAAQWLNLGMLEEAAPDPKVFPEFDDALKRDMRAETLRFFEAVMREDRSILEFLDGRFTFVNERLARLYGIDGIKGERWQRVSLENLPRAGLLTQPAILTLTSNPGRTSPVKRGKWILENVLGTPPPDPPANVPQLEATQKANPDASLREQLKIHRADPACASCHQRMDELGFGLENFDAIGRWRDRDGKHPIDATGELPGGIRFNGPLELVDVLKRRPERFARCLTEKMLTFALGRGPEFYDRCTVDQIVRKLAENDYRFSVLVTEIVLSEPFRMRRGDPLAPPENERSAGSTADAAADRRTARPQ
;
A
#
# COMPACT_ATOMS: atom_id res chain seq x y z
N MET A 1 -17.91 13.53 2.00
CA MET A 1 -19.06 14.35 1.58
C MET A 1 -18.79 14.89 0.17
N ASN A 2 -19.81 15.06 -0.67
CA ASN A 2 -19.60 15.50 -2.07
C ASN A 2 -19.47 17.02 -2.20
N SER A 3 -18.59 17.46 -3.09
CA SER A 3 -18.58 18.83 -3.60
C SER A 3 -19.82 19.08 -4.49
N SER A 4 -20.39 20.28 -4.42
CA SER A 4 -21.63 20.65 -5.10
C SER A 4 -21.42 20.98 -6.58
N GLU A 5 -21.12 19.96 -7.39
CA GLU A 5 -20.89 20.14 -8.82
C GLU A 5 -22.16 20.63 -9.55
N THR A 6 -22.07 21.77 -10.23
CA THR A 6 -23.21 22.47 -10.82
C THR A 6 -23.84 21.63 -11.94
N SER A 7 -25.15 21.36 -11.86
CA SER A 7 -25.83 20.40 -12.75
C SER A 7 -26.75 21.08 -13.77
N ILE A 8 -26.58 20.76 -15.06
CA ILE A 8 -27.46 21.20 -16.15
C ILE A 8 -28.65 20.24 -16.24
N ARG A 9 -29.89 20.77 -16.26
CA ARG A 9 -31.10 19.97 -16.55
C ARG A 9 -31.23 19.74 -18.05
N VAL A 10 -31.44 18.48 -18.44
CA VAL A 10 -31.61 18.05 -19.83
C VAL A 10 -32.94 17.31 -19.98
N VAL A 11 -33.61 17.51 -21.11
CA VAL A 11 -34.83 16.79 -21.50
C VAL A 11 -34.55 16.07 -22.81
N CYS A 12 -34.74 14.76 -22.86
CA CYS A 12 -34.55 14.00 -24.10
C CYS A 12 -35.67 14.31 -25.10
N THR A 13 -35.33 14.91 -26.24
CA THR A 13 -36.28 15.21 -27.32
C THR A 13 -36.91 13.97 -27.96
N GLY A 14 -36.33 12.78 -27.75
CA GLY A 14 -36.87 11.52 -28.24
C GLY A 14 -37.88 10.80 -27.32
N CYS A 15 -37.99 11.17 -26.03
CA CYS A 15 -38.87 10.46 -25.09
C CYS A 15 -39.34 11.30 -23.88
N GLY A 16 -39.07 12.61 -23.83
CA GLY A 16 -39.45 13.50 -22.73
C GLY A 16 -38.70 13.27 -21.40
N TYR A 17 -37.88 12.22 -21.28
CA TYR A 17 -37.19 11.86 -20.04
C TYR A 17 -36.27 13.00 -19.56
N ARG A 18 -36.44 13.41 -18.30
CA ARG A 18 -35.76 14.56 -17.69
C ARG A 18 -34.67 14.07 -16.75
N PHE A 19 -33.45 14.56 -16.91
CA PHE A 19 -32.28 14.16 -16.12
C PHE A 19 -31.33 15.34 -15.92
N ARG A 20 -30.30 15.15 -15.10
CA ARG A 20 -29.25 16.14 -14.83
C ARG A 20 -27.91 15.63 -15.33
N VAL A 21 -27.08 16.53 -15.86
CA VAL A 21 -25.71 16.25 -16.31
C VAL A 21 -24.77 17.28 -15.68
N PRO A 22 -23.60 16.90 -15.13
CA PRO A 22 -22.65 17.86 -14.58
C PRO A 22 -22.18 18.88 -15.63
N ALA A 23 -22.01 20.14 -15.25
CA ALA A 23 -21.72 21.24 -16.18
C ALA A 23 -20.40 21.06 -16.96
N ARG A 24 -19.44 20.31 -16.43
CA ARG A 24 -18.19 19.93 -17.13
C ARG A 24 -18.38 19.16 -18.44
N TYR A 25 -19.58 18.63 -18.71
CA TYR A 25 -19.93 17.95 -19.96
C TYR A 25 -20.70 18.83 -20.96
N ALA A 26 -20.91 20.12 -20.68
CA ALA A 26 -21.53 21.07 -21.60
C ALA A 26 -20.90 21.02 -23.00
N GLY A 27 -21.74 21.01 -24.05
CA GLY A 27 -21.31 20.91 -25.45
C GLY A 27 -20.84 19.53 -25.91
N ARG A 28 -20.70 18.52 -25.03
CA ARG A 28 -20.37 17.14 -25.42
C ARG A 28 -21.62 16.36 -25.84
N ARG A 29 -21.42 15.31 -26.65
CA ARG A 29 -22.48 14.33 -26.98
C ARG A 29 -22.69 13.35 -25.82
N GLY A 30 -23.92 12.86 -25.66
CA GLY A 30 -24.31 11.83 -24.71
C GLY A 30 -25.52 11.06 -25.21
N HIS A 31 -25.82 9.92 -24.58
CA HIS A 31 -26.97 9.07 -24.91
C HIS A 31 -28.04 9.16 -23.80
N CYS A 32 -29.32 9.18 -24.17
CA CYS A 32 -30.40 9.26 -23.19
C CYS A 32 -30.36 8.07 -22.20
N PRO A 33 -30.32 8.29 -20.88
CA PRO A 33 -30.18 7.22 -19.89
C PRO A 33 -31.41 6.31 -19.76
N ASN A 34 -32.57 6.70 -20.33
CA ASN A 34 -33.69 5.78 -20.49
C ASN A 34 -33.30 4.65 -21.47
N ALA A 35 -33.14 3.45 -20.92
CA ALA A 35 -32.63 2.27 -21.63
C ALA A 35 -33.46 1.84 -22.86
N ARG A 36 -34.75 2.20 -22.93
CA ARG A 36 -35.61 1.97 -24.10
C ARG A 36 -35.49 3.04 -25.19
N CYS A 37 -34.89 4.19 -24.88
CA CYS A 37 -34.73 5.30 -25.83
C CYS A 37 -33.31 5.41 -26.37
N ARG A 38 -32.29 5.49 -25.49
CA ARG A 38 -30.85 5.65 -25.80
C ARG A 38 -30.44 6.74 -26.81
N ARG A 39 -31.37 7.57 -27.32
CA ARG A 39 -31.11 8.54 -28.39
C ARG A 39 -29.97 9.50 -28.04
N GLU A 40 -29.08 9.75 -28.99
CA GLU A 40 -27.98 10.70 -28.84
C GLU A 40 -28.50 12.15 -28.77
N PHE A 41 -27.89 12.95 -27.90
CA PHE A 41 -28.14 14.39 -27.72
C PHE A 41 -26.82 15.12 -27.43
N ILE A 42 -26.83 16.45 -27.53
CA ILE A 42 -25.72 17.31 -27.08
C ILE A 42 -26.12 17.96 -25.75
N VAL A 43 -25.26 17.91 -24.74
CA VAL A 43 -25.49 18.59 -23.46
C VAL A 43 -25.54 20.11 -23.71
N PRO A 44 -26.62 20.82 -23.35
CA PRO A 44 -26.72 22.25 -23.56
C PRO A 44 -25.55 23.00 -22.91
N ILE A 45 -25.03 24.02 -23.59
CA ILE A 45 -24.10 24.97 -22.99
C ILE A 45 -24.95 26.00 -22.23
N ALA A 46 -24.73 26.13 -20.92
CA ALA A 46 -25.42 27.12 -20.12
C ALA A 46 -24.96 28.54 -20.53
N ALA A 47 -25.89 29.37 -20.98
CA ALA A 47 -25.62 30.80 -21.14
C ALA A 47 -25.45 31.45 -19.74
N PRO A 48 -24.54 32.42 -19.58
CA PRO A 48 -24.38 33.12 -18.30
C PRO A 48 -25.67 33.87 -17.96
N GLN A 49 -26.17 33.67 -16.74
CA GLN A 49 -27.35 34.38 -16.24
C GLN A 49 -26.95 35.79 -15.84
N SER A 50 -27.50 36.80 -16.53
CA SER A 50 -27.39 38.20 -16.14
C SER A 50 -28.30 38.49 -14.96
N GLU A 51 -27.78 39.07 -13.89
CA GLU A 51 -28.55 39.50 -12.73
C GLU A 51 -29.58 40.60 -13.09
N PRO A 52 -30.77 40.61 -12.46
CA PRO A 52 -31.81 41.58 -12.76
C PRO A 52 -31.54 42.94 -12.09
N HIS A 53 -30.82 43.83 -12.77
CA HIS A 53 -30.72 45.22 -12.34
C HIS A 53 -32.08 45.93 -12.39
N VAL A 54 -32.54 46.43 -11.24
CA VAL A 54 -33.70 47.31 -11.12
C VAL A 54 -33.43 48.65 -11.81
N ARG A 55 -34.26 49.05 -12.79
CA ARG A 55 -34.67 50.45 -12.99
C ARG A 55 -35.85 50.63 -13.96
N SER A 56 -36.40 51.84 -13.89
CA SER A 56 -37.67 52.29 -14.46
C SER A 56 -37.63 52.65 -15.95
N ALA A 57 -38.76 52.39 -16.61
CA ALA A 57 -39.43 53.23 -17.61
C ALA A 57 -38.72 53.61 -18.95
N ALA A 58 -39.44 53.26 -20.02
CA ALA A 58 -39.61 53.98 -21.29
C ALA A 58 -38.46 53.96 -22.35
N PRO A 59 -38.80 54.18 -23.66
CA PRO A 59 -37.99 53.72 -24.80
C PRO A 59 -37.71 54.86 -25.83
N PRO A 60 -37.47 54.58 -27.14
CA PRO A 60 -36.31 53.93 -27.75
C PRO A 60 -35.63 54.82 -28.82
N THR A 61 -34.54 54.39 -29.50
CA THR A 61 -34.45 54.35 -30.99
C THR A 61 -33.09 53.88 -31.59
N ARG A 62 -33.20 53.25 -32.78
CA ARG A 62 -32.30 53.32 -33.98
C ARG A 62 -30.77 53.07 -33.90
N ARG A 63 -30.39 51.84 -34.32
CA ARG A 63 -29.57 51.48 -35.54
C ARG A 63 -29.06 52.64 -36.45
N PRO A 64 -28.04 52.41 -37.35
CA PRO A 64 -26.94 51.41 -37.37
C PRO A 64 -25.60 51.94 -38.01
N ALA A 65 -24.71 51.02 -38.44
CA ALA A 65 -23.84 51.09 -39.65
C ALA A 65 -22.51 51.90 -39.62
N THR A 66 -21.43 51.60 -40.40
CA THR A 66 -21.04 50.41 -41.21
C THR A 66 -19.54 50.37 -41.63
N ARG A 67 -19.03 49.14 -41.90
CA ARG A 67 -18.13 48.72 -43.04
C ARG A 67 -16.63 49.18 -43.17
N ARG A 68 -15.78 48.15 -43.36
CA ARG A 68 -14.73 47.97 -44.41
C ARG A 68 -13.44 48.83 -44.30
N ARG A 69 -12.29 48.51 -44.94
CA ARG A 69 -11.80 47.41 -45.84
C ARG A 69 -10.26 47.31 -45.63
N ARG A 70 -9.67 46.11 -45.44
CA ARG A 70 -8.82 45.30 -46.37
C ARG A 70 -7.40 45.87 -46.74
N PRO A 71 -6.43 45.02 -47.18
CA PRO A 71 -5.00 45.16 -46.83
C PRO A 71 -4.01 45.14 -48.03
N ARG A 72 -2.69 45.12 -47.76
CA ARG A 72 -1.69 44.18 -48.37
C ARG A 72 -0.23 44.32 -47.84
N ASP A 73 0.52 43.21 -47.95
CA ASP A 73 1.94 42.96 -48.35
C ASP A 73 3.05 44.03 -48.08
N GLY A 74 4.34 43.73 -47.76
CA GLY A 74 5.04 42.47 -47.47
C GLY A 74 6.60 42.53 -47.59
N HIS A 75 7.31 41.50 -47.08
CA HIS A 75 8.69 41.04 -47.41
C HIS A 75 10.03 41.77 -46.99
N ARG A 76 11.03 40.92 -46.63
CA ARG A 76 12.53 41.06 -46.72
C ARG A 76 13.27 42.04 -45.76
N LEU A 77 14.60 41.95 -45.55
CA LEU A 77 15.51 40.81 -45.21
C LEU A 77 16.94 41.31 -44.81
N ARG A 78 17.50 40.86 -43.66
CA ARG A 78 18.94 40.82 -43.24
C ARG A 78 19.87 42.07 -43.29
N GLY A 79 20.69 42.23 -42.23
CA GLY A 79 21.91 43.06 -42.15
C GLY A 79 22.90 42.50 -41.08
N THR A 80 24.18 42.93 -41.03
CA THR A 80 25.24 42.24 -40.24
C THR A 80 26.39 43.12 -39.65
N ARG A 81 26.80 42.78 -38.40
CA ARG A 81 28.15 42.90 -37.76
C ARG A 81 28.82 44.29 -37.46
N ALA A 82 28.90 44.61 -36.15
CA ALA A 82 29.98 45.29 -35.39
C ALA A 82 29.73 45.06 -33.85
N ARG A 83 30.62 45.05 -32.84
CA ARG A 83 32.10 45.17 -32.60
C ARG A 83 32.64 46.53 -32.07
N ALA A 84 33.55 46.46 -31.08
CA ALA A 84 34.39 47.48 -30.38
C ALA A 84 33.91 47.94 -28.96
N SER A 85 34.75 48.60 -28.13
CA SER A 85 35.84 48.03 -27.27
C SER A 85 36.65 49.07 -26.44
N GLY A 86 37.06 48.75 -25.20
CA GLY A 86 38.15 49.41 -24.42
C GLY A 86 37.94 49.32 -22.88
N SER A 87 38.89 49.17 -21.91
CA SER A 87 40.38 49.24 -21.74
C SER A 87 40.93 50.53 -21.10
N ALA A 88 41.86 50.55 -20.11
CA ALA A 88 42.54 49.49 -19.32
C ALA A 88 42.67 49.84 -17.78
N THR A 89 43.78 49.98 -17.01
CA THR A 89 45.26 49.96 -17.24
C THR A 89 46.10 49.74 -15.93
N THR A 90 46.85 48.62 -15.84
CA THR A 90 48.19 48.38 -15.18
C THR A 90 48.68 48.89 -13.79
N ALA A 91 49.38 48.02 -13.03
CA ALA A 91 50.68 48.28 -12.33
C ALA A 91 51.44 46.98 -11.89
N HIS A 92 52.76 47.01 -11.68
CA HIS A 92 53.66 45.87 -11.30
C HIS A 92 54.95 46.38 -10.60
N PRO A 93 55.59 45.66 -9.63
CA PRO A 93 56.74 44.73 -9.88
C PRO A 93 56.73 43.47 -8.95
N VAL A 94 57.43 42.33 -9.12
CA VAL A 94 58.81 41.93 -9.55
C VAL A 94 59.89 42.12 -8.46
N ARG A 95 60.42 41.06 -7.79
CA ARG A 95 61.61 40.18 -8.09
C ARG A 95 61.84 39.18 -6.88
N ARG A 96 62.80 38.24 -6.67
CA ARG A 96 64.05 37.70 -7.32
C ARG A 96 64.54 36.35 -6.65
N GLY A 97 64.47 35.18 -7.30
CA GLY A 97 65.25 33.94 -6.93
C GLY A 97 64.48 32.61 -7.18
N ARG A 98 64.95 31.54 -7.85
CA ARG A 98 66.24 30.77 -7.91
C ARG A 98 66.63 30.20 -6.54
N ARG A 99 66.89 28.89 -6.33
CA ARG A 99 67.34 27.75 -7.20
C ARG A 99 66.95 26.40 -6.47
N THR A 100 67.06 25.13 -6.93
CA THR A 100 67.69 24.39 -8.08
C THR A 100 67.07 22.97 -8.24
N ALA A 101 67.22 22.36 -9.45
CA ALA A 101 67.58 20.93 -9.72
C ALA A 101 66.57 19.75 -9.73
N ARG A 102 67.00 18.69 -10.45
CA ARG A 102 66.45 17.38 -10.88
C ARG A 102 67.69 16.42 -11.00
N PRO A 103 67.65 15.12 -11.43
CA PRO A 103 66.56 14.19 -11.77
C PRO A 103 66.80 12.72 -11.25
N MET A 104 66.19 11.71 -11.90
CA MET A 104 66.51 10.24 -11.97
C MET A 104 65.95 9.29 -10.90
N ALA A 105 65.69 7.98 -11.16
CA ALA A 105 65.34 7.28 -12.42
C ALA A 105 64.87 5.80 -12.17
N ASN A 106 64.00 5.28 -13.07
CA ASN A 106 63.82 3.88 -13.55
C ASN A 106 63.56 2.67 -12.60
N GLY A 107 62.93 1.62 -13.17
CA GLY A 107 62.57 0.32 -12.56
C GLY A 107 61.05 0.15 -12.40
N SER A 108 60.28 -0.79 -13.00
CA SER A 108 60.50 -2.10 -13.65
C SER A 108 61.21 -3.14 -12.77
N SER A 109 60.74 -4.39 -12.61
CA SER A 109 59.82 -5.18 -13.48
C SER A 109 59.00 -6.27 -12.76
N ARG A 110 58.14 -6.96 -13.54
CA ARG A 110 57.37 -8.19 -13.23
C ARG A 110 58.21 -9.31 -12.58
N GLY A 111 57.57 -10.23 -11.83
CA GLY A 111 58.00 -11.65 -11.81
C GLY A 111 57.61 -12.57 -10.62
N LEU A 112 56.58 -13.40 -10.82
CA LEU A 112 56.52 -14.86 -10.52
C LEU A 112 56.65 -15.47 -9.09
N CYS A 113 55.84 -16.52 -8.89
CA CYS A 113 56.12 -17.81 -8.22
C CYS A 113 56.17 -18.02 -6.68
N THR A 114 55.11 -18.69 -6.20
CA THR A 114 55.10 -19.99 -5.45
C THR A 114 55.68 -20.19 -4.03
N GLN A 115 54.75 -20.61 -3.15
CA GLN A 115 54.79 -21.83 -2.30
C GLN A 115 55.58 -21.93 -0.96
N ARG A 116 54.80 -22.31 0.07
CA ARG A 116 55.00 -23.40 1.07
C ARG A 116 56.05 -23.28 2.21
N SER A 117 55.48 -23.21 3.42
CA SER A 117 55.58 -24.21 4.51
C SER A 117 56.93 -24.47 5.23
N PRO A 118 56.85 -24.95 6.48
CA PRO A 118 57.23 -26.36 6.73
C PRO A 118 56.07 -27.30 7.07
N ALA A 119 56.33 -28.61 7.07
CA ALA A 119 55.50 -29.66 7.67
C ALA A 119 56.05 -30.01 9.08
N GLU A 120 55.45 -30.87 9.92
CA GLU A 120 55.38 -32.34 9.79
C GLU A 120 54.47 -32.95 10.90
N GLN A 121 53.87 -34.15 10.83
CA GLN A 121 53.51 -35.05 9.71
C GLN A 121 52.56 -36.19 10.23
N ARG A 122 51.82 -36.86 9.32
CA ARG A 122 51.09 -38.16 9.48
C ARG A 122 49.74 -38.13 10.24
N GLY A 123 48.67 -38.84 9.79
CA GLY A 123 48.46 -39.56 8.51
C GLY A 123 47.16 -40.40 8.47
N ALA A 124 46.63 -40.66 7.25
CA ALA A 124 45.51 -41.56 6.86
C ALA A 124 44.14 -41.43 7.60
N ALA A 125 42.94 -41.30 6.98
CA ALA A 125 42.29 -41.76 5.73
C ALA A 125 41.54 -43.12 5.83
N GLY A 126 40.23 -43.15 5.52
CA GLY A 126 39.49 -44.38 5.14
C GLY A 126 38.09 -44.63 5.74
N ARG A 127 37.03 -44.60 4.91
CA ARG A 127 35.60 -44.87 5.23
C ARG A 127 35.29 -46.30 5.72
N ARG A 128 34.30 -46.45 6.63
CA ARG A 128 33.16 -47.46 6.70
C ARG A 128 32.44 -47.31 8.07
N ILE A 129 31.11 -47.29 8.25
CA ILE A 129 29.94 -48.15 7.89
C ILE A 129 29.50 -49.12 9.04
N THR A 130 28.36 -48.75 9.66
CA THR A 130 27.31 -49.53 10.38
C THR A 130 27.54 -50.43 11.62
N ALA A 131 26.81 -50.06 12.70
CA ALA A 131 25.86 -50.86 13.51
C ALA A 131 26.33 -51.95 14.53
N GLY A 132 25.64 -52.01 15.69
CA GLY A 132 25.71 -53.09 16.70
C GLY A 132 24.79 -52.85 17.91
N ARG A 133 23.89 -53.81 18.25
CA ARG A 133 22.83 -53.74 19.30
C ARG A 133 23.29 -54.25 20.68
N TRP A 134 22.36 -54.20 21.66
CA TRP A 134 21.94 -55.20 22.69
C TRP A 134 21.77 -54.51 24.08
N LYS A 135 20.58 -54.44 24.73
CA LYS A 135 19.74 -55.48 25.42
C LYS A 135 20.35 -55.96 26.77
N ILE A 136 19.65 -56.23 27.90
CA ILE A 136 18.25 -56.04 28.44
C ILE A 136 18.29 -56.41 29.96
N LEU A 137 17.17 -56.31 30.72
CA LEU A 137 16.94 -56.63 32.19
C LEU A 137 17.42 -55.54 33.18
N ALA A 138 16.75 -55.13 34.29
CA ALA A 138 15.62 -55.59 35.13
C ALA A 138 16.00 -56.34 36.45
N GLY A 139 15.53 -55.85 37.62
CA GLY A 139 15.71 -56.55 38.92
C GLY A 139 15.48 -55.75 40.23
N VAL A 140 14.25 -55.75 40.74
CA VAL A 140 13.84 -56.10 42.14
C VAL A 140 14.59 -55.55 43.40
N ALA A 141 13.93 -54.60 44.10
CA ALA A 141 13.62 -54.55 45.56
C ALA A 141 14.67 -54.26 46.68
N ALA A 142 14.12 -54.13 47.92
CA ALA A 142 14.71 -53.84 49.25
C ALA A 142 15.23 -52.40 49.47
N ALA A 143 14.60 -51.54 50.29
CA ALA A 143 14.51 -51.50 51.78
C ALA A 143 15.76 -50.86 52.43
N SER A 144 15.69 -50.05 53.50
CA SER A 144 14.94 -50.26 54.75
C SER A 144 14.74 -49.01 55.64
N ILE A 145 13.64 -49.04 56.42
CA ILE A 145 13.46 -48.52 57.81
C ILE A 145 13.51 -47.00 58.09
N GLY A 146 12.46 -46.52 58.77
CA GLY A 146 12.29 -45.13 59.27
C GLY A 146 11.01 -44.96 60.11
N LEU A 147 10.83 -45.81 61.13
CA LEU A 147 9.67 -45.82 62.05
C LEU A 147 9.78 -44.67 63.09
N GLY A 148 8.73 -44.04 63.64
CA GLY A 148 7.29 -44.11 63.38
C GLY A 148 6.46 -43.84 64.66
N LEU A 149 5.26 -43.25 64.55
CA LEU A 149 4.20 -43.13 65.59
C LEU A 149 2.97 -42.47 64.91
N LEU A 150 1.84 -43.12 64.61
CA LEU A 150 0.84 -43.88 65.40
C LEU A 150 -0.04 -43.05 66.34
N ALA A 151 -1.24 -42.73 65.85
CA ALA A 151 -2.47 -42.58 66.61
C ALA A 151 -3.64 -43.12 65.75
N SER A 152 -4.60 -43.82 66.35
CA SER A 152 -5.64 -44.58 65.64
C SER A 152 -7.00 -43.88 65.64
N PHE A 153 -7.85 -44.16 64.64
CA PHE A 153 -9.16 -44.85 64.79
C PHE A 153 -9.86 -44.97 63.42
N ALA A 154 -10.85 -45.85 63.27
CA ALA A 154 -11.34 -46.30 61.96
C ALA A 154 -12.87 -46.44 61.83
N GLY A 155 -13.37 -46.16 60.62
CA GLY A 155 -14.71 -46.53 60.12
C GLY A 155 -15.82 -45.46 60.28
N PRO A 156 -16.98 -45.65 59.63
CA PRO A 156 -17.32 -46.63 58.59
C PRO A 156 -17.39 -46.00 57.18
N GLY A 157 -17.59 -46.84 56.15
CA GLY A 157 -17.71 -46.37 54.75
C GLY A 157 -19.04 -45.64 54.46
N ARG A 158 -18.97 -44.57 53.65
CA ARG A 158 -20.13 -43.96 52.97
C ARG A 158 -20.14 -44.39 51.50
N PRO A 159 -21.32 -44.51 50.85
CA PRO A 159 -21.41 -44.91 49.44
C PRO A 159 -20.83 -43.83 48.52
N PRO A 160 -20.45 -44.18 47.28
CA PRO A 160 -19.95 -43.20 46.32
C PRO A 160 -20.99 -42.11 46.09
N THR A 161 -20.61 -40.87 46.41
CA THR A 161 -21.39 -39.68 46.04
C THR A 161 -21.53 -39.67 44.53
N ARG A 162 -22.76 -39.82 44.02
CA ARG A 162 -23.06 -39.54 42.61
C ARG A 162 -22.50 -38.16 42.29
N ASN A 163 -21.63 -38.07 41.29
CA ASN A 163 -21.31 -36.79 40.69
C ASN A 163 -22.63 -36.20 40.18
N THR A 164 -23.15 -35.20 40.88
CA THR A 164 -24.12 -34.28 40.33
C THR A 164 -23.41 -33.55 39.20
N ALA A 165 -23.53 -34.08 37.98
CA ALA A 165 -23.11 -33.38 36.79
C ALA A 165 -23.72 -31.98 36.85
N THR A 166 -22.87 -30.96 36.93
CA THR A 166 -23.32 -29.58 37.03
C THR A 166 -24.19 -29.32 35.81
N ALA A 167 -25.50 -29.16 36.03
CA ALA A 167 -26.45 -29.00 34.95
C ALA A 167 -25.99 -27.81 34.08
N ALA A 168 -26.13 -27.94 32.77
CA ALA A 168 -25.92 -26.80 31.88
C ALA A 168 -26.77 -25.63 32.42
N PRO A 169 -26.21 -24.39 32.49
CA PRO A 169 -26.95 -23.26 33.02
C PRO A 169 -28.24 -23.15 32.22
N GLN A 170 -29.39 -23.25 32.90
CA GLN A 170 -30.68 -23.15 32.22
C GLN A 170 -30.75 -21.79 31.52
N PRO A 171 -31.27 -21.72 30.28
CA PRO A 171 -31.43 -20.45 29.60
C PRO A 171 -32.26 -19.53 30.51
N ALA A 172 -31.70 -18.35 30.82
CA ALA A 172 -32.38 -17.38 31.66
C ALA A 172 -33.81 -17.13 31.13
N PRO A 173 -34.82 -16.98 31.99
CA PRO A 173 -36.22 -16.82 31.57
C PRO A 173 -36.35 -15.67 30.57
N ASP A 174 -37.25 -15.82 29.58
CA ASP A 174 -37.46 -14.76 28.60
C ASP A 174 -38.20 -13.58 29.25
N THR A 175 -37.43 -12.59 29.67
CA THR A 175 -37.91 -11.32 30.24
C THR A 175 -38.10 -10.23 29.19
N PHE A 176 -38.10 -10.54 27.88
CA PHE A 176 -38.53 -9.58 26.85
C PHE A 176 -39.93 -9.02 27.17
N PRO A 177 -40.96 -9.81 27.52
CA PRO A 177 -42.30 -9.27 27.78
C PRO A 177 -42.42 -8.48 29.08
N THR A 178 -41.47 -8.59 30.01
CA THR A 178 -41.55 -8.04 31.38
C THR A 178 -40.54 -6.93 31.67
N VAL A 179 -39.46 -6.82 30.90
CA VAL A 179 -38.41 -5.80 31.04
C VAL A 179 -38.28 -4.95 29.79
N VAL A 180 -38.20 -5.58 28.61
CA VAL A 180 -37.91 -4.86 27.36
C VAL A 180 -39.18 -4.26 26.77
N LEU A 181 -40.21 -5.06 26.49
CA LEU A 181 -41.44 -4.60 25.86
C LEU A 181 -42.12 -3.44 26.63
N PRO A 182 -42.23 -3.46 27.98
CA PRO A 182 -42.78 -2.32 28.72
C PRO A 182 -41.92 -1.06 28.61
N PHE A 183 -40.59 -1.19 28.54
CA PHE A 183 -39.69 -0.06 28.30
C PHE A 183 -39.92 0.53 26.91
N LEU A 184 -39.95 -0.31 25.86
CA LEU A 184 -40.20 0.16 24.48
C LEU A 184 -41.55 0.89 24.39
N GLN A 185 -42.59 0.32 25.00
CA GLN A 185 -43.95 0.90 25.01
C GLN A 185 -44.04 2.23 25.76
N LYS A 186 -43.26 2.40 26.84
CA LYS A 186 -43.26 3.59 27.70
C LYS A 186 -42.33 4.71 27.20
N TYR A 187 -41.33 4.38 26.39
CA TYR A 187 -40.20 5.28 26.10
C TYR A 187 -39.79 5.41 24.63
N CYS A 188 -40.25 4.52 23.74
CA CYS A 188 -39.75 4.46 22.37
C CYS A 188 -40.84 4.42 21.30
N MET A 189 -41.95 3.70 21.53
CA MET A 189 -42.94 3.39 20.49
C MET A 189 -43.73 4.61 19.99
N ASP A 190 -43.80 5.70 20.75
CA ASP A 190 -44.48 6.94 20.33
C ASP A 190 -43.83 7.58 19.10
N CYS A 191 -42.51 7.45 18.94
CA CYS A 191 -41.76 7.89 17.75
C CYS A 191 -41.38 6.71 16.83
N HIS A 192 -41.23 5.51 17.38
CA HIS A 192 -40.76 4.30 16.68
C HIS A 192 -41.87 3.24 16.55
N SER A 193 -43.04 3.60 16.02
CA SER A 193 -44.05 2.62 15.60
C SER A 193 -44.80 2.99 14.33
N GLY A 194 -45.19 1.95 13.56
CA GLY A 194 -46.01 2.09 12.35
C GLY A 194 -45.31 2.73 11.14
N ASP A 195 -46.09 3.04 10.10
CA ASP A 195 -45.58 3.49 8.79
C ASP A 195 -44.85 4.85 8.82
N GLY A 196 -45.01 5.62 9.90
CA GLY A 196 -44.34 6.91 10.13
C GLY A 196 -43.07 6.83 11.00
N ALA A 197 -42.67 5.63 11.45
CA ALA A 197 -41.65 5.45 12.48
C ALA A 197 -40.30 6.11 12.15
N GLU A 198 -39.75 6.85 13.12
CA GLU A 198 -38.49 7.57 12.93
C GLU A 198 -37.31 6.64 12.60
N ALA A 199 -36.38 7.16 11.79
CA ALA A 199 -35.25 6.43 11.20
C ALA A 199 -35.63 5.14 10.42
N GLY A 200 -36.91 4.90 10.12
CA GLY A 200 -37.38 3.64 9.54
C GLY A 200 -37.34 2.46 10.53
N LEU A 201 -37.35 2.75 11.83
CA LEU A 201 -37.30 1.80 12.93
C LEU A 201 -38.69 1.66 13.56
N ASP A 202 -39.53 0.77 13.03
CA ASP A 202 -40.71 0.29 13.75
C ASP A 202 -40.28 -0.73 14.83
N LEU A 203 -40.57 -0.42 16.10
CA LEU A 203 -40.32 -1.30 17.24
C LEU A 203 -41.53 -2.18 17.59
N ALA A 204 -42.74 -1.82 17.16
CA ALA A 204 -43.96 -2.59 17.43
C ALA A 204 -44.04 -3.93 16.66
N ALA A 205 -43.17 -4.09 15.65
CA ALA A 205 -42.89 -5.34 14.95
C ALA A 205 -42.17 -6.40 15.82
N PHE A 206 -41.46 -6.02 16.89
CA PHE A 206 -40.71 -6.95 17.74
C PHE A 206 -41.50 -7.31 18.99
N ARG A 207 -41.89 -8.58 19.13
CA ARG A 207 -42.80 -9.05 20.20
C ARG A 207 -42.20 -10.17 21.04
N SER A 208 -41.04 -10.68 20.67
CA SER A 208 -40.33 -11.78 21.33
C SER A 208 -38.81 -11.67 21.15
N THR A 209 -38.05 -12.43 21.95
CA THR A 209 -36.60 -12.61 21.75
C THR A 209 -36.26 -13.16 20.36
N ALA A 210 -37.14 -13.96 19.75
CA ALA A 210 -36.90 -14.52 18.42
C ALA A 210 -36.84 -13.42 17.36
N ASP A 211 -37.74 -12.43 17.42
CA ASP A 211 -37.78 -11.30 16.48
C ASP A 211 -36.55 -10.40 16.65
N VAL A 212 -36.14 -10.15 17.91
CA VAL A 212 -34.92 -9.43 18.27
C VAL A 212 -33.68 -10.10 17.67
N LEU A 213 -33.57 -11.43 17.81
CA LEU A 213 -32.41 -12.21 17.32
C LEU A 213 -32.41 -12.36 15.79
N GLN A 214 -33.56 -12.44 15.14
CA GLN A 214 -33.64 -12.41 13.67
C GLN A 214 -33.18 -11.05 13.12
N ALA A 215 -33.54 -9.96 13.81
CA ALA A 215 -33.12 -8.60 13.46
C ALA A 215 -31.86 -8.12 14.22
N ARG A 216 -30.94 -9.03 14.61
CA ARG A 216 -29.78 -8.74 15.48
C ARG A 216 -29.06 -7.44 15.12
N LYS A 217 -28.69 -7.25 13.85
CA LYS A 217 -27.95 -6.08 13.35
C LYS A 217 -28.72 -4.74 13.39
N ARG A 218 -30.04 -4.79 13.55
CA ARG A 218 -30.89 -3.62 13.85
C ARG A 218 -30.90 -3.36 15.36
N TRP A 219 -31.01 -4.41 16.16
CA TRP A 219 -31.02 -4.35 17.63
C TRP A 219 -29.68 -4.01 18.26
N GLU A 220 -28.56 -4.33 17.59
CA GLU A 220 -27.22 -3.85 17.94
C GLU A 220 -27.19 -2.31 17.92
N LYS A 221 -27.74 -1.67 16.89
CA LYS A 221 -27.88 -0.20 16.84
C LYS A 221 -28.81 0.36 17.93
N VAL A 222 -29.85 -0.39 18.32
CA VAL A 222 -30.73 0.01 19.44
C VAL A 222 -29.97 -0.05 20.77
N PHE A 223 -29.15 -1.09 20.99
CA PHE A 223 -28.24 -1.15 22.12
C PHE A 223 -27.26 0.02 22.11
N ASP A 224 -26.61 0.31 20.97
CA ASP A 224 -25.65 1.41 20.86
C ASP A 224 -26.27 2.76 21.21
N MET A 225 -27.48 3.07 20.70
CA MET A 225 -28.20 4.31 21.03
C MET A 225 -28.59 4.40 22.52
N LEU A 226 -28.83 3.26 23.19
CA LEU A 226 -29.16 3.19 24.61
C LEU A 226 -27.90 3.28 25.51
N ASP A 227 -26.76 2.65 25.15
CA ASP A 227 -25.47 2.73 25.89
C ASP A 227 -24.79 4.09 25.71
N PHE A 228 -25.04 4.74 24.58
CA PHE A 228 -24.61 6.11 24.33
C PHE A 228 -25.51 7.17 24.98
N GLU A 229 -26.65 6.77 25.55
CA GLU A 229 -27.69 7.66 26.10
C GLU A 229 -28.27 8.65 25.05
N ALA A 230 -28.20 8.29 23.77
CA ALA A 230 -28.72 9.09 22.66
C ALA A 230 -30.25 8.99 22.52
N MET A 231 -30.84 7.89 23.00
CA MET A 231 -32.28 7.61 22.97
C MET A 231 -32.79 7.13 24.34
N PRO A 232 -34.03 7.49 24.75
CA PRO A 232 -34.88 8.55 24.15
C PRO A 232 -34.19 9.92 24.19
N PRO A 233 -34.55 10.86 23.30
CA PRO A 233 -33.91 12.17 23.25
C PRO A 233 -34.23 12.99 24.51
N GLY A 234 -33.41 14.00 24.81
CA GLY A 234 -33.45 14.72 26.11
C GLY A 234 -34.71 15.55 26.38
N ASP A 235 -35.58 15.70 25.38
CA ASP A 235 -36.88 16.37 25.40
C ASP A 235 -38.08 15.40 25.40
N ALA A 236 -37.85 14.09 25.38
CA ALA A 236 -38.92 13.10 25.57
C ALA A 236 -39.40 13.04 27.03
N ASP A 237 -40.71 13.10 27.24
CA ASP A 237 -41.34 12.97 28.56
C ASP A 237 -42.31 11.77 28.55
N PRO A 238 -42.10 10.74 29.41
CA PRO A 238 -41.07 10.62 30.44
C PRO A 238 -39.69 10.17 29.90
N LEU A 239 -38.61 10.62 30.56
CA LEU A 239 -37.29 9.97 30.42
C LEU A 239 -37.21 8.68 31.26
N PRO A 240 -36.45 7.66 30.82
CA PRO A 240 -36.22 6.44 31.58
C PRO A 240 -35.27 6.65 32.76
N ALA A 241 -35.55 6.02 33.90
CA ALA A 241 -34.60 5.99 35.00
C ALA A 241 -33.31 5.25 34.60
N PRO A 242 -32.13 5.62 35.16
CA PRO A 242 -30.87 4.93 34.87
C PRO A 242 -30.95 3.42 35.11
N GLU A 243 -31.74 3.00 36.09
CA GLU A 243 -31.98 1.60 36.47
C GLU A 243 -32.82 0.86 35.40
N GLU A 244 -33.89 1.49 34.89
CA GLU A 244 -34.73 0.93 33.81
C GLU A 244 -33.90 0.74 32.52
N ARG A 245 -33.15 1.77 32.12
CA ARG A 245 -32.28 1.71 30.93
C ARG A 245 -31.18 0.66 31.09
N ARG A 246 -30.56 0.58 32.30
CA ARG A 246 -29.53 -0.43 32.62
C ARG A 246 -30.07 -1.86 32.58
N ALA A 247 -31.31 -2.10 33.01
CA ALA A 247 -31.93 -3.42 32.92
C ALA A 247 -32.15 -3.86 31.47
N VAL A 248 -32.61 -2.97 30.59
CA VAL A 248 -32.76 -3.25 29.15
C VAL A 248 -31.41 -3.45 28.47
N LEU A 249 -30.40 -2.61 28.78
CA LEU A 249 -29.04 -2.79 28.27
C LEU A 249 -28.42 -4.12 28.71
N GLN A 250 -28.57 -4.50 29.98
CA GLN A 250 -28.09 -5.79 30.49
C GLN A 250 -28.80 -6.97 29.82
N TRP A 251 -30.10 -6.85 29.54
CA TRP A 251 -30.85 -7.87 28.80
C TRP A 251 -30.38 -7.99 27.34
N LEU A 252 -30.20 -6.86 26.66
CA LEU A 252 -29.69 -6.82 25.29
C LEU A 252 -28.26 -7.40 25.23
N GLU A 253 -27.41 -7.11 26.22
CA GLU A 253 -26.09 -7.74 26.32
C GLU A 253 -26.17 -9.25 26.60
N GLN A 254 -27.17 -9.74 27.34
CA GLN A 254 -27.38 -11.17 27.51
C GLN A 254 -27.92 -11.86 26.24
N ARG A 255 -28.75 -11.22 25.41
CA ARG A 255 -29.36 -11.87 24.24
C ARG A 255 -28.62 -11.62 22.93
N LEU A 256 -28.27 -10.37 22.62
CA LEU A 256 -27.52 -10.03 21.41
C LEU A 256 -26.07 -10.50 21.49
N PHE A 257 -25.51 -10.62 22.68
CA PHE A 257 -24.05 -10.59 22.85
C PHE A 257 -23.44 -11.72 23.70
N GLN A 258 -24.15 -12.33 24.66
CA GLN A 258 -23.69 -13.56 25.30
C GLN A 258 -24.03 -14.78 24.42
N LEU A 259 -23.05 -15.16 23.58
CA LEU A 259 -23.09 -16.38 22.78
C LEU A 259 -22.53 -17.55 23.60
N ASP A 260 -23.14 -18.74 23.52
CA ASP A 260 -22.45 -19.95 23.98
C ASP A 260 -21.35 -20.32 22.98
N CYS A 261 -20.13 -19.91 23.29
CA CYS A 261 -18.91 -20.17 22.53
C CYS A 261 -18.53 -21.67 22.44
N ARG A 262 -19.29 -22.57 23.09
CA ARG A 262 -19.19 -24.03 22.87
C ARG A 262 -19.99 -24.48 21.66
N ILE A 263 -21.11 -23.81 21.38
CA ILE A 263 -22.09 -24.12 20.34
C ILE A 263 -21.82 -23.28 19.08
N VAL A 264 -21.61 -21.97 19.24
CA VAL A 264 -21.39 -21.04 18.12
C VAL A 264 -19.92 -21.07 17.73
N ARG A 265 -19.56 -22.04 16.88
CA ARG A 265 -18.25 -22.15 16.22
C ARG A 265 -18.39 -21.82 14.74
N ASP A 266 -18.02 -20.61 14.40
CA ASP A 266 -17.97 -20.13 13.03
C ASP A 266 -16.71 -19.26 12.84
N PRO A 267 -15.72 -19.70 12.05
CA PRO A 267 -14.53 -18.90 11.75
C PRO A 267 -14.79 -17.77 10.73
N GLY A 268 -16.00 -17.70 10.16
CA GLY A 268 -16.41 -16.70 9.19
C GLY A 268 -16.05 -17.02 7.75
N ARG A 269 -16.77 -16.37 6.84
CA ARG A 269 -16.50 -16.40 5.40
C ARG A 269 -15.26 -15.58 5.09
N VAL A 270 -14.42 -16.05 4.17
CA VAL A 270 -13.25 -15.31 3.68
C VAL A 270 -13.51 -14.94 2.21
N THR A 271 -13.51 -13.66 1.88
CA THR A 271 -13.52 -13.21 0.48
C THR A 271 -12.10 -13.30 -0.10
N VAL A 272 -11.99 -13.76 -1.35
CA VAL A 272 -10.70 -13.82 -2.07
C VAL A 272 -10.17 -12.40 -2.25
N ARG A 273 -9.13 -12.06 -1.48
CA ARG A 273 -8.55 -10.72 -1.39
C ARG A 273 -7.33 -10.58 -2.28
N ARG A 274 -7.31 -9.55 -3.14
CA ARG A 274 -6.08 -9.16 -3.86
C ARG A 274 -5.07 -8.55 -2.90
N LEU A 275 -3.82 -8.43 -3.34
CA LEU A 275 -2.86 -7.59 -2.65
C LEU A 275 -3.28 -6.12 -2.79
N ASN A 276 -3.21 -5.36 -1.69
CA ASN A 276 -3.23 -3.89 -1.76
C ASN A 276 -1.89 -3.37 -2.32
N ARG A 277 -1.75 -2.05 -2.54
CA ARG A 277 -0.53 -1.46 -3.13
C ARG A 277 0.73 -1.74 -2.30
N ALA A 278 0.65 -1.63 -0.98
CA ALA A 278 1.79 -1.88 -0.10
C ALA A 278 2.17 -3.37 -0.05
N GLU A 279 1.19 -4.27 0.03
CA GLU A 279 1.37 -5.72 -0.02
C GLU A 279 2.01 -6.16 -1.34
N TYR A 280 1.61 -5.56 -2.47
CA TYR A 280 2.25 -5.79 -3.77
C TYR A 280 3.72 -5.33 -3.76
N ASN A 281 3.98 -4.06 -3.40
CA ASN A 281 5.33 -3.49 -3.31
C ASN A 281 6.27 -4.33 -2.41
N ASN A 282 5.82 -4.65 -1.19
CA ASN A 282 6.56 -5.49 -0.22
C ASN A 282 6.85 -6.88 -0.78
N THR A 283 5.87 -7.51 -1.44
CA THR A 283 6.00 -8.87 -1.96
C THR A 283 6.97 -8.92 -3.14
N VAL A 284 6.94 -7.95 -4.06
CA VAL A 284 7.89 -7.90 -5.19
C VAL A 284 9.31 -7.63 -4.69
N ARG A 285 9.50 -6.74 -3.69
CA ARG A 285 10.79 -6.55 -2.99
C ARG A 285 11.30 -7.87 -2.42
N ASP A 286 10.49 -8.57 -1.63
CA ASP A 286 10.91 -9.78 -0.92
C ASP A 286 11.09 -11.00 -1.85
N LEU A 287 10.40 -11.03 -2.99
CA LEU A 287 10.52 -12.07 -4.02
C LEU A 287 11.77 -11.89 -4.90
N LEU A 288 12.08 -10.64 -5.31
CA LEU A 288 13.05 -10.36 -6.38
C LEU A 288 14.26 -9.52 -5.96
N GLY A 289 14.25 -8.93 -4.76
CA GLY A 289 15.33 -8.07 -4.26
C GLY A 289 15.38 -6.68 -4.89
N ILE A 290 14.21 -6.09 -5.21
CA ILE A 290 14.11 -4.71 -5.73
C ILE A 290 13.75 -3.69 -4.65
N ASP A 291 14.13 -2.43 -4.85
CA ASP A 291 13.97 -1.30 -3.92
C ASP A 291 12.96 -0.24 -4.39
N PHE A 292 12.46 -0.34 -5.63
CA PHE A 292 11.46 0.56 -6.18
C PHE A 292 10.02 0.04 -5.99
N HIS A 293 9.06 0.94 -6.09
CA HIS A 293 7.67 0.72 -5.69
C HIS A 293 6.70 0.72 -6.90
N PRO A 294 6.57 -0.39 -7.64
CA PRO A 294 5.74 -0.46 -8.85
C PRO A 294 4.24 -0.17 -8.64
N ALA A 295 3.71 -0.35 -7.43
CA ALA A 295 2.30 -0.12 -7.11
C ALA A 295 1.95 1.34 -6.79
N ASP A 296 2.93 2.25 -6.79
CA ASP A 296 2.69 3.66 -6.46
C ASP A 296 1.86 4.36 -7.55
N ASP A 297 1.97 3.92 -8.80
CA ASP A 297 1.15 4.38 -9.94
C ASP A 297 -0.23 3.67 -10.07
N PHE A 298 -0.58 2.77 -9.14
CA PHE A 298 -1.89 2.10 -9.16
C PHE A 298 -3.00 3.01 -8.62
N PRO A 299 -4.26 2.83 -9.06
CA PRO A 299 -5.42 3.43 -8.41
C PRO A 299 -5.45 3.14 -6.90
N SER A 300 -5.87 4.11 -6.08
CA SER A 300 -6.02 3.92 -4.63
C SER A 300 -6.91 2.72 -4.30
N ASP A 301 -6.55 2.02 -3.23
CA ASP A 301 -7.33 0.90 -2.69
C ASP A 301 -8.57 1.39 -1.94
N ASP A 302 -9.69 0.67 -2.08
CA ASP A 302 -10.93 0.95 -1.36
C ASP A 302 -10.79 0.55 0.13
N VAL A 303 -11.22 1.44 1.04
CA VAL A 303 -11.09 1.24 2.49
C VAL A 303 -12.38 0.68 3.09
N GLY A 304 -12.30 -0.48 3.73
CA GLY A 304 -13.40 -1.12 4.46
C GLY A 304 -13.08 -1.21 5.96
N TYR A 305 -14.04 -0.94 6.85
CA TYR A 305 -13.86 -1.06 8.31
C TYR A 305 -12.67 -0.26 8.92
N GLY A 306 -12.08 0.66 8.15
CA GLY A 306 -10.87 1.41 8.52
C GLY A 306 -9.55 0.88 7.93
N PHE A 307 -9.58 -0.13 7.06
CA PHE A 307 -8.39 -0.74 6.43
C PHE A 307 -8.52 -0.95 4.91
N ASP A 308 -7.42 -0.83 4.20
CA ASP A 308 -7.27 -1.03 2.75
C ASP A 308 -6.91 -2.48 2.34
N ASN A 309 -6.90 -3.42 3.29
CA ASN A 309 -6.59 -4.84 3.03
C ASN A 309 -7.84 -5.76 3.08
N ILE A 310 -9.03 -5.17 3.01
CA ILE A 310 -10.32 -5.85 3.18
C ILE A 310 -10.83 -6.44 1.86
N GLY A 311 -10.97 -7.77 1.82
CA GLY A 311 -11.36 -8.51 0.61
C GLY A 311 -12.75 -8.15 0.07
N ASP A 312 -13.67 -7.68 0.92
CA ASP A 312 -15.05 -7.36 0.53
C ASP A 312 -15.18 -6.06 -0.28
N VAL A 313 -14.16 -5.20 -0.27
CA VAL A 313 -14.13 -3.93 -1.04
C VAL A 313 -13.06 -3.89 -2.13
N LEU A 314 -12.01 -4.70 -2.04
CA LEU A 314 -10.87 -4.71 -2.96
C LEU A 314 -11.19 -5.28 -4.36
N SER A 315 -11.94 -4.51 -5.14
CA SER A 315 -12.26 -4.79 -6.53
C SER A 315 -11.04 -4.69 -7.47
N VAL A 316 -11.13 -5.27 -8.67
CA VAL A 316 -10.17 -5.05 -9.76
C VAL A 316 -10.86 -4.24 -10.86
N SER A 317 -10.39 -3.01 -11.08
CA SER A 317 -10.81 -2.18 -12.21
C SER A 317 -9.99 -2.51 -13.46
N PRO A 318 -10.49 -2.20 -14.69
CA PRO A 318 -9.71 -2.38 -15.92
C PRO A 318 -8.36 -1.64 -15.88
N LEU A 319 -8.33 -0.42 -15.33
CA LEU A 319 -7.11 0.37 -15.15
C LEU A 319 -6.11 -0.29 -14.20
N LEU A 320 -6.58 -0.97 -13.14
CA LEU A 320 -5.69 -1.72 -12.25
C LEU A 320 -5.10 -2.96 -12.96
N LEU A 321 -5.86 -3.62 -13.85
CA LEU A 321 -5.36 -4.73 -14.66
C LEU A 321 -4.31 -4.28 -15.68
N GLU A 322 -4.53 -3.15 -16.35
CA GLU A 322 -3.52 -2.49 -17.20
C GLU A 322 -2.25 -2.18 -16.38
N LYS A 323 -2.41 -1.64 -15.17
CA LYS A 323 -1.28 -1.32 -14.27
C LYS A 323 -0.53 -2.53 -13.74
N TYR A 324 -1.18 -3.67 -13.52
CA TYR A 324 -0.48 -4.92 -13.21
C TYR A 324 0.38 -5.41 -14.38
N LEU A 325 -0.05 -5.20 -15.64
CA LEU A 325 0.74 -5.53 -16.83
C LEU A 325 1.93 -4.58 -17.01
N ASP A 326 1.72 -3.27 -16.89
CA ASP A 326 2.79 -2.25 -16.89
C ASP A 326 3.88 -2.59 -15.85
N ALA A 327 3.46 -2.86 -14.62
CA ALA A 327 4.35 -3.22 -13.51
C ALA A 327 5.10 -4.53 -13.80
N ALA A 328 4.40 -5.57 -14.26
CA ALA A 328 5.02 -6.85 -14.58
C ALA A 328 6.09 -6.72 -15.68
N GLU A 329 5.87 -5.91 -16.72
CA GLU A 329 6.88 -5.66 -17.75
C GLU A 329 8.09 -4.91 -17.18
N GLU A 330 7.86 -3.80 -16.46
CA GLU A 330 8.88 -3.00 -15.79
C GLU A 330 9.76 -3.85 -14.86
N ILE A 331 9.13 -4.63 -13.97
CA ILE A 331 9.80 -5.51 -13.01
C ILE A 331 10.66 -6.52 -13.76
N ALA A 332 10.09 -7.31 -14.67
CA ALA A 332 10.82 -8.34 -15.41
C ALA A 332 11.99 -7.75 -16.22
N ARG A 333 11.78 -6.58 -16.84
CA ARG A 333 12.79 -5.83 -17.59
C ARG A 333 13.96 -5.37 -16.72
N ARG A 334 13.69 -4.95 -15.47
CA ARG A 334 14.71 -4.50 -14.50
C ARG A 334 15.47 -5.65 -13.85
N VAL A 335 14.79 -6.74 -13.46
CA VAL A 335 15.43 -7.83 -12.70
C VAL A 335 16.14 -8.86 -13.57
N ILE A 336 15.61 -9.20 -14.74
CA ILE A 336 16.31 -10.03 -15.72
C ILE A 336 16.90 -9.12 -16.79
N VAL A 337 18.22 -9.07 -16.90
CA VAL A 337 18.91 -8.42 -18.03
C VAL A 337 18.90 -9.37 -19.23
N ASP A 338 18.33 -8.91 -20.34
CA ASP A 338 18.50 -9.53 -21.65
C ASP A 338 19.93 -9.33 -22.16
N VAL A 339 20.60 -10.42 -22.55
CA VAL A 339 21.99 -10.46 -23.04
C VAL A 339 22.09 -10.59 -24.56
N LYS A 340 20.96 -10.55 -25.29
CA LYS A 340 20.90 -10.61 -26.76
C LYS A 340 21.73 -9.47 -27.39
N PRO A 341 22.72 -9.76 -28.25
CA PRO A 341 23.58 -8.73 -28.85
C PRO A 341 22.78 -7.68 -29.63
N ARG A 342 22.82 -6.42 -29.19
CA ARG A 342 22.03 -5.34 -29.79
C ARG A 342 22.71 -4.80 -31.03
N ARG A 343 21.93 -4.62 -32.10
CA ARG A 343 22.38 -4.11 -33.41
C ARG A 343 21.97 -2.65 -33.59
N THR A 344 22.92 -1.73 -33.46
CA THR A 344 22.70 -0.29 -33.63
C THR A 344 23.23 0.18 -34.99
N ARG A 345 22.35 0.74 -35.83
CA ARG A 345 22.69 1.20 -37.20
C ARG A 345 22.70 2.73 -37.32
N PHE A 346 23.81 3.28 -37.78
CA PHE A 346 24.00 4.71 -38.04
C PHE A 346 24.29 4.95 -39.53
N ALA A 347 23.45 5.75 -40.19
CA ALA A 347 23.58 6.08 -41.60
C ALA A 347 23.17 7.53 -41.87
N GLY A 348 23.54 8.06 -43.04
CA GLY A 348 23.22 9.41 -43.45
C GLY A 348 23.68 10.47 -42.44
N ARG A 349 22.82 11.44 -42.12
CA ARG A 349 23.11 12.54 -41.19
C ARG A 349 23.22 12.14 -39.70
N LYS A 350 23.05 10.85 -39.35
CA LYS A 350 23.45 10.34 -38.02
C LYS A 350 24.97 10.21 -37.86
N LEU A 351 25.71 10.22 -38.97
CA LEU A 351 27.17 10.25 -39.00
C LEU A 351 27.68 11.70 -39.11
N GLN A 352 28.84 11.96 -38.51
CA GLN A 352 29.55 13.24 -38.56
C GLN A 352 30.81 13.10 -39.45
N GLY A 353 30.85 13.81 -40.57
CA GLY A 353 31.97 13.81 -41.51
C GLY A 353 33.09 14.78 -41.16
N ARG A 354 34.33 14.39 -41.48
CA ARG A 354 35.57 15.20 -41.46
C ARG A 354 36.23 15.04 -42.83
N ASN A 355 36.45 16.14 -43.56
CA ASN A 355 36.85 16.12 -44.97
C ASN A 355 35.95 15.19 -45.83
N ALA A 356 34.65 15.20 -45.54
CA ALA A 356 33.67 14.34 -46.18
C ALA A 356 32.39 15.12 -46.51
N ALA A 357 31.81 14.88 -47.69
CA ALA A 357 30.58 15.51 -48.17
C ALA A 357 29.43 14.51 -48.22
N PHE A 358 28.26 14.87 -47.69
CA PHE A 358 27.10 13.99 -47.66
C PHE A 358 26.29 14.06 -48.97
N ILE A 359 26.28 12.96 -49.74
CA ILE A 359 25.52 12.82 -50.99
C ILE A 359 24.11 12.30 -50.66
N ALA A 360 23.19 13.24 -50.40
CA ALA A 360 21.83 12.92 -49.97
C ALA A 360 21.08 11.96 -50.91
N SER A 361 21.25 12.09 -52.23
CA SER A 361 20.62 11.23 -53.25
C SER A 361 21.11 9.78 -53.27
N ARG A 362 22.18 9.46 -52.53
CA ARG A 362 22.73 8.09 -52.38
C ARG A 362 22.81 7.61 -50.94
N GLY A 363 22.50 8.47 -49.96
CA GLY A 363 22.62 8.14 -48.53
C GLY A 363 24.05 7.97 -48.01
N VAL A 364 25.08 8.24 -48.81
CA VAL A 364 26.50 8.04 -48.47
C VAL A 364 27.25 9.35 -48.20
N TRP A 365 28.29 9.27 -47.39
CA TRP A 365 29.33 10.29 -47.28
C TRP A 365 30.49 9.96 -48.23
N ALA A 366 30.85 10.91 -49.09
CA ALA A 366 31.99 10.82 -49.99
C ALA A 366 33.21 11.55 -49.40
N MET A 367 34.38 10.94 -49.53
CA MET A 367 35.69 11.50 -49.18
C MET A 367 36.56 11.49 -50.43
N ALA A 368 36.82 12.69 -50.97
CA ALA A 368 37.66 12.95 -52.14
C ALA A 368 39.09 13.38 -51.74
N SER A 369 39.49 13.06 -50.51
CA SER A 369 40.84 13.15 -49.95
C SER A 369 40.84 12.53 -48.55
N VAL A 370 42.01 12.45 -47.89
CA VAL A 370 42.14 11.92 -46.51
C VAL A 370 41.10 12.54 -45.57
N GLY A 371 40.24 11.69 -45.01
CA GLY A 371 39.02 12.11 -44.32
C GLY A 371 38.35 10.95 -43.58
N GLY A 372 37.13 11.15 -43.10
CA GLY A 372 36.39 10.11 -42.39
C GLY A 372 34.97 10.49 -42.00
N VAL A 373 34.22 9.48 -41.55
CA VAL A 373 32.95 9.64 -40.86
C VAL A 373 33.01 9.01 -39.48
N SER A 374 32.23 9.55 -38.54
CA SER A 374 32.23 9.10 -37.16
C SER A 374 30.90 9.27 -36.46
N VAL A 375 30.72 8.56 -35.35
CA VAL A 375 29.55 8.66 -34.48
C VAL A 375 29.99 8.48 -33.03
N ARG A 376 29.32 9.17 -32.10
CA ARG A 376 29.38 8.84 -30.67
C ARG A 376 28.28 7.84 -30.37
N HIS A 377 28.64 6.72 -29.75
CA HIS A 377 27.70 5.70 -29.30
C HIS A 377 27.87 5.49 -27.80
N GLU A 378 26.74 5.39 -27.10
CA GLU A 378 26.70 4.95 -25.71
C GLU A 378 26.78 3.42 -25.71
N PHE A 379 27.95 2.87 -25.37
CA PHE A 379 28.15 1.43 -25.23
C PHE A 379 27.54 1.00 -23.88
N PRO A 380 26.50 0.15 -23.86
CA PRO A 380 25.70 -0.06 -22.65
C PRO A 380 26.41 -0.89 -21.56
N ARG A 381 27.45 -1.64 -21.92
CA ARG A 381 28.24 -2.52 -21.04
C ARG A 381 29.66 -2.67 -21.57
N THR A 382 30.63 -2.93 -20.69
CA THR A 382 31.95 -3.43 -21.10
C THR A 382 31.83 -4.84 -21.70
N GLY A 383 32.55 -5.13 -22.78
CA GLY A 383 32.56 -6.44 -23.45
C GLY A 383 33.08 -6.39 -24.89
N ARG A 384 33.00 -7.51 -25.66
CA ARG A 384 33.30 -7.47 -27.10
C ARG A 384 32.14 -6.93 -27.93
N TYR A 385 32.45 -6.16 -28.95
CA TYR A 385 31.52 -5.62 -29.94
C TYR A 385 32.06 -5.84 -31.35
N ARG A 386 31.17 -6.18 -32.31
CA ARG A 386 31.49 -6.19 -33.74
C ARG A 386 31.15 -4.84 -34.35
N ILE A 387 32.16 -4.08 -34.72
CA ILE A 387 32.02 -2.81 -35.45
C ILE A 387 32.14 -3.13 -36.94
N ARG A 388 31.15 -2.70 -37.73
CA ARG A 388 31.04 -2.96 -39.16
C ARG A 388 30.82 -1.65 -39.90
N VAL A 389 31.46 -1.47 -41.05
CA VAL A 389 31.23 -0.32 -41.95
C VAL A 389 30.86 -0.80 -43.35
N GLU A 390 29.84 -0.19 -43.92
CA GLU A 390 29.40 -0.36 -45.30
C GLU A 390 30.07 0.69 -46.17
N ALA A 391 31.04 0.28 -46.99
CA ALA A 391 31.83 1.18 -47.81
C ALA A 391 32.03 0.69 -49.26
N ALA A 392 32.14 1.64 -50.18
CA ALA A 392 32.51 1.46 -51.58
C ALA A 392 33.62 2.48 -51.92
N ALA A 393 34.34 2.30 -53.03
CA ALA A 393 35.33 3.27 -53.47
C ALA A 393 35.44 3.40 -54.99
N ASP A 394 35.90 4.56 -55.44
CA ASP A 394 36.56 4.70 -56.73
C ASP A 394 38.02 4.26 -56.58
N GLN A 395 38.49 3.43 -57.51
CA GLN A 395 39.81 2.82 -57.47
C GLN A 395 40.70 3.51 -58.51
N ALA A 396 41.85 4.02 -58.07
CA ALA A 396 42.86 4.65 -58.90
C ALA A 396 44.25 4.43 -58.30
N GLY A 397 45.29 4.47 -59.14
CA GLY A 397 46.67 4.18 -58.75
C GLY A 397 46.96 2.67 -58.56
N SER A 398 48.12 2.34 -58.00
CA SER A 398 48.61 0.97 -57.83
C SER A 398 48.10 0.23 -56.58
N GLU A 399 47.30 0.90 -55.74
CA GLU A 399 46.67 0.30 -54.56
C GLU A 399 45.14 0.46 -54.63
N PRO A 400 44.37 -0.43 -53.99
CA PRO A 400 42.97 -0.17 -53.67
C PRO A 400 42.84 0.95 -52.61
N ALA A 401 41.69 1.63 -52.60
CA ALA A 401 41.35 2.54 -51.52
C ALA A 401 41.16 1.78 -50.19
N ARG A 402 41.67 2.33 -49.09
CA ARG A 402 41.64 1.72 -47.76
C ARG A 402 40.71 2.45 -46.81
N VAL A 403 39.88 1.67 -46.12
CA VAL A 403 39.07 2.14 -45.00
C VAL A 403 39.68 1.66 -43.67
N LYS A 404 39.90 2.60 -42.75
CA LYS A 404 40.46 2.36 -41.42
C LYS A 404 39.35 2.49 -40.37
N LEU A 405 39.08 1.44 -39.61
CA LEU A 405 38.24 1.50 -38.41
C LEU A 405 39.05 1.91 -37.17
N SER A 406 38.41 2.70 -36.31
CA SER A 406 38.97 3.18 -35.05
C SER A 406 37.90 3.40 -33.98
N LEU A 407 38.30 3.26 -32.71
CA LEU A 407 37.52 3.55 -31.51
C LEU A 407 38.31 4.57 -30.68
N ASP A 408 37.74 5.74 -30.42
CA ASP A 408 38.39 6.88 -29.75
C ASP A 408 39.74 7.30 -30.36
N GLY A 409 39.89 7.09 -31.67
CA GLY A 409 41.13 7.33 -32.41
C GLY A 409 42.16 6.20 -32.32
N LYS A 410 42.02 5.25 -31.38
CA LYS A 410 42.80 4.01 -31.36
C LYS A 410 42.47 3.20 -32.62
N HIS A 411 43.50 2.79 -33.34
CA HIS A 411 43.34 1.96 -34.53
C HIS A 411 42.79 0.57 -34.16
N LEU A 412 41.79 0.10 -34.91
CA LEU A 412 41.26 -1.26 -34.79
C LEU A 412 41.75 -2.16 -35.93
N LYS A 413 41.43 -1.80 -37.18
CA LYS A 413 41.80 -2.56 -38.38
C LYS A 413 41.67 -1.70 -39.64
N THR A 414 42.53 -1.95 -40.63
CA THR A 414 42.45 -1.38 -41.98
C THR A 414 42.00 -2.47 -42.96
N PHE A 415 41.23 -2.08 -43.97
CA PHE A 415 40.74 -2.97 -45.02
C PHE A 415 40.92 -2.33 -46.40
N ASP A 416 41.42 -3.11 -47.35
CA ASP A 416 41.37 -2.77 -48.77
C ASP A 416 39.93 -2.92 -49.29
N THR A 417 39.46 -1.95 -50.08
CA THR A 417 38.08 -1.95 -50.59
C THR A 417 37.90 -2.84 -51.83
N LYS A 418 36.72 -3.49 -51.93
CA LYS A 418 36.42 -4.53 -52.93
C LYS A 418 36.08 -4.01 -54.33
N GLY A 419 37.04 -3.36 -54.98
CA GLY A 419 36.94 -2.95 -56.39
C GLY A 419 36.09 -1.69 -56.63
N TYR A 420 35.85 -1.36 -57.90
CA TYR A 420 35.27 -0.09 -58.32
C TYR A 420 33.76 -0.01 -58.05
N ARG A 421 33.34 0.95 -57.21
CA ARG A 421 31.94 1.26 -56.80
C ARG A 421 31.09 0.07 -56.34
N ARG A 422 31.70 -0.97 -55.78
CA ARG A 422 30.97 -2.09 -55.14
C ARG A 422 30.90 -1.87 -53.61
N PRO A 423 29.72 -1.63 -53.02
CA PRO A 423 29.57 -1.60 -51.57
C PRO A 423 29.86 -2.98 -50.97
N ALA A 424 30.60 -3.00 -49.87
CA ALA A 424 30.80 -4.19 -49.06
C ALA A 424 30.88 -3.83 -47.57
N TRP A 425 30.66 -4.83 -46.72
CA TRP A 425 30.84 -4.72 -45.28
C TRP A 425 32.28 -5.08 -44.90
N TYR A 426 32.88 -4.25 -44.06
CA TYR A 426 34.20 -4.45 -43.46
C TYR A 426 34.04 -4.43 -41.94
N GLU A 427 34.55 -5.45 -41.25
CA GLU A 427 34.21 -5.68 -39.84
C GLU A 427 35.40 -6.10 -38.99
N VAL A 428 35.35 -5.67 -37.72
CA VAL A 428 36.32 -5.97 -36.68
C VAL A 428 35.58 -6.23 -35.37
N GLU A 429 35.99 -7.27 -34.65
CA GLU A 429 35.63 -7.43 -33.24
C GLU A 429 36.65 -6.71 -32.36
N THR A 430 36.17 -5.99 -31.36
CA THR A 430 37.03 -5.28 -30.41
C THR A 430 36.38 -5.25 -29.03
N HIS A 431 37.18 -5.07 -27.99
CA HIS A 431 36.68 -4.80 -26.65
C HIS A 431 36.41 -3.30 -26.50
N ALA A 432 35.24 -2.95 -25.99
CA ALA A 432 34.87 -1.59 -25.62
C ALA A 432 34.37 -1.58 -24.17
N ASP A 433 34.59 -0.47 -23.48
CA ASP A 433 34.09 -0.26 -22.13
C ASP A 433 32.66 0.31 -22.15
N ALA A 434 32.02 0.40 -20.98
CA ALA A 434 30.72 1.06 -20.86
C ALA A 434 30.86 2.59 -20.91
N GLY A 435 30.01 3.25 -21.70
CA GLY A 435 29.93 4.72 -21.77
C GLY A 435 30.02 5.31 -23.19
N PRO A 436 30.25 6.64 -23.31
CA PRO A 436 30.23 7.36 -24.57
C PRO A 436 31.55 7.27 -25.35
N HIS A 437 31.63 6.35 -26.32
CA HIS A 437 32.83 6.18 -27.17
C HIS A 437 32.59 6.65 -28.62
N ARG A 438 33.65 7.13 -29.30
CA ARG A 438 33.62 7.59 -30.70
C ARG A 438 34.11 6.49 -31.65
N VAL A 439 33.20 5.91 -32.41
CA VAL A 439 33.54 5.02 -33.55
C VAL A 439 33.77 5.86 -34.80
N ALA A 440 34.81 5.56 -35.57
CA ALA A 440 35.10 6.23 -36.83
C ALA A 440 35.63 5.30 -37.92
N ALA A 441 35.22 5.57 -39.16
CA ALA A 441 35.71 4.96 -40.40
C ALA A 441 36.37 6.04 -41.26
N GLU A 442 37.65 5.87 -41.58
CA GLU A 442 38.48 6.90 -42.21
C GLU A 442 39.11 6.42 -43.53
N PHE A 443 39.17 7.31 -44.52
CA PHE A 443 39.92 7.12 -45.76
C PHE A 443 41.37 7.57 -45.55
N ILE A 444 42.34 6.71 -45.83
CA ILE A 444 43.74 6.91 -45.37
C ILE A 444 44.83 6.88 -46.45
N ASN A 445 44.56 6.37 -47.66
CA ASN A 445 45.52 6.34 -48.76
C ASN A 445 44.94 7.05 -49.98
N ASP A 446 44.90 8.38 -49.91
CA ASP A 446 44.49 9.26 -51.00
C ASP A 446 45.37 9.09 -52.26
N TYR A 447 44.79 9.32 -53.45
CA TYR A 447 45.51 9.27 -54.73
C TYR A 447 44.77 10.08 -55.79
N TYR A 448 45.47 11.06 -56.37
CA TYR A 448 44.98 11.91 -57.45
C TYR A 448 46.01 12.06 -58.57
N ASN A 449 45.60 11.78 -59.80
CA ASN A 449 46.38 11.90 -61.03
C ASN A 449 45.49 12.46 -62.16
N PRO A 450 45.41 13.79 -62.34
CA PRO A 450 44.53 14.40 -63.32
C PRO A 450 44.93 14.07 -64.78
N ALA A 451 46.16 13.64 -65.02
CA ALA A 451 46.70 13.31 -66.34
C ALA A 451 46.34 11.90 -66.83
N ALA A 452 45.72 11.04 -66.00
CA ALA A 452 45.36 9.69 -66.42
C ALA A 452 44.31 9.72 -67.56
N LYS A 453 44.58 8.99 -68.66
CA LYS A 453 43.74 8.99 -69.87
C LYS A 453 42.31 8.51 -69.57
N ASN A 454 42.18 7.38 -68.88
CA ASN A 454 40.91 6.86 -68.38
C ASN A 454 40.44 7.66 -67.15
N PRO A 455 39.24 8.27 -67.16
CA PRO A 455 38.72 9.03 -66.02
C PRO A 455 38.59 8.25 -64.71
N ARG A 456 38.48 6.91 -64.75
CA ARG A 456 38.41 6.09 -63.52
C ARG A 456 39.73 6.05 -62.76
N ASP A 457 40.86 6.14 -63.46
CA ASP A 457 42.19 5.98 -62.89
C ASP A 457 42.77 7.32 -62.39
N ARG A 458 41.96 8.40 -62.41
CA ARG A 458 42.36 9.75 -62.01
C ARG A 458 42.27 10.04 -60.52
N ASP A 459 41.34 9.39 -59.81
CA ASP A 459 40.93 9.87 -58.50
C ASP A 459 40.36 8.74 -57.64
N ARG A 460 40.84 8.63 -56.40
CA ARG A 460 40.54 7.54 -55.47
C ARG A 460 39.62 8.07 -54.36
N ASN A 461 38.32 7.85 -54.51
CA ASN A 461 37.31 8.34 -53.57
C ASN A 461 36.80 7.22 -52.66
N LEU A 462 36.64 7.47 -51.35
CA LEU A 462 35.92 6.55 -50.46
C LEU A 462 34.47 7.01 -50.25
N TYR A 463 33.52 6.08 -50.28
CA TYR A 463 32.12 6.30 -49.95
C TYR A 463 31.70 5.42 -48.77
N VAL A 464 31.18 6.00 -47.69
CA VAL A 464 30.65 5.26 -46.53
C VAL A 464 29.16 5.54 -46.38
N GLY A 465 28.33 4.49 -46.36
CA GLY A 465 26.88 4.58 -46.16
C GLY A 465 26.47 4.40 -44.70
N THR A 466 26.95 3.31 -44.08
CA THR A 466 26.53 2.86 -42.76
C THR A 466 27.73 2.56 -41.85
N ILE A 467 27.65 2.97 -40.58
CA ILE A 467 28.37 2.34 -39.47
C ILE A 467 27.36 1.54 -38.65
N GLU A 468 27.71 0.30 -38.32
CA GLU A 468 26.88 -0.63 -37.56
C GLU A 468 27.71 -1.17 -36.37
N ILE A 469 27.09 -1.22 -35.20
CA ILE A 469 27.69 -1.74 -33.97
C ILE A 469 26.79 -2.86 -33.48
N VAL A 470 27.34 -4.06 -33.33
CA VAL A 470 26.64 -5.24 -32.81
C VAL A 470 27.29 -5.68 -31.51
N GLY A 471 26.55 -5.64 -30.40
CA GLY A 471 27.02 -6.19 -29.14
C GLY A 471 26.25 -5.70 -27.90
N PRO A 472 26.76 -6.01 -26.70
CA PRO A 472 27.93 -6.87 -26.46
C PRO A 472 27.70 -8.29 -27.03
N LEU A 473 28.75 -8.92 -27.56
CA LEU A 473 28.73 -10.27 -28.15
C LEU A 473 28.90 -11.35 -27.08
N ASP A 474 29.64 -11.04 -26.04
CA ASP A 474 29.74 -11.76 -24.79
C ASP A 474 29.39 -10.82 -23.63
N VAL A 475 28.64 -11.35 -22.68
CA VAL A 475 28.36 -10.67 -21.42
C VAL A 475 28.93 -11.53 -20.31
N ASP A 476 29.94 -11.02 -19.62
CA ASP A 476 30.46 -11.66 -18.41
C ASP A 476 29.31 -11.80 -17.38
N PRO A 477 28.97 -13.03 -16.94
CA PRO A 477 27.93 -13.23 -15.93
C PRO A 477 28.20 -12.49 -14.61
N ALA A 478 29.46 -12.21 -14.26
CA ALA A 478 29.79 -11.43 -13.07
C ALA A 478 29.45 -9.93 -13.22
N SER A 479 29.43 -9.39 -14.45
CA SER A 479 29.03 -8.01 -14.78
C SER A 479 27.51 -7.74 -14.73
N LEU A 480 26.70 -8.78 -14.51
CA LEU A 480 25.25 -8.68 -14.45
C LEU A 480 24.76 -8.30 -13.04
N PRO A 481 23.63 -7.56 -12.91
CA PRO A 481 23.08 -7.14 -11.62
C PRO A 481 22.83 -8.32 -10.68
N GLU A 482 22.87 -8.08 -9.37
CA GLU A 482 22.59 -9.12 -8.37
C GLU A 482 21.20 -9.75 -8.56
N THR A 483 20.18 -8.93 -8.81
CA THR A 483 18.81 -9.37 -9.14
C THR A 483 18.80 -10.40 -10.27
N HIS A 484 19.51 -10.14 -11.38
CA HIS A 484 19.63 -11.08 -12.48
C HIS A 484 20.37 -12.36 -12.06
N ARG A 485 21.51 -12.25 -11.36
CA ARG A 485 22.32 -13.40 -10.95
C ARG A 485 21.63 -14.29 -9.91
N ARG A 486 20.69 -13.74 -9.12
CA ARG A 486 19.85 -14.47 -8.16
C ARG A 486 18.70 -15.21 -8.82
N ILE A 487 18.20 -14.74 -9.97
CA ILE A 487 17.08 -15.36 -10.69
C ILE A 487 17.59 -16.33 -11.76
N VAL A 488 18.55 -15.91 -12.60
CA VAL A 488 19.05 -16.69 -13.74
C VAL A 488 20.24 -17.55 -13.32
N THR A 489 19.93 -18.61 -12.57
CA THR A 489 20.89 -19.57 -12.01
C THR A 489 21.37 -20.63 -13.00
N CYS A 490 20.58 -20.91 -14.04
CA CYS A 490 20.86 -21.89 -15.10
C CYS A 490 20.86 -21.18 -16.48
N ARG A 491 21.61 -21.72 -17.44
CA ARG A 491 21.54 -21.32 -18.86
C ARG A 491 21.64 -22.55 -19.77
N PRO A 492 20.85 -22.62 -20.87
CA PRO A 492 20.92 -23.74 -21.82
C PRO A 492 22.30 -23.80 -22.50
N GLY A 493 22.74 -25.01 -22.82
CA GLY A 493 24.05 -25.27 -23.42
C GLY A 493 24.37 -26.76 -23.51
N PRO A 494 25.63 -27.13 -23.83
CA PRO A 494 26.04 -28.53 -23.88
C PRO A 494 25.75 -29.27 -22.57
N GLY A 495 24.81 -30.22 -22.60
CA GLY A 495 24.39 -31.00 -21.44
C GLY A 495 23.25 -30.40 -20.59
N ARG A 496 22.67 -29.24 -20.96
CA ARG A 496 21.47 -28.67 -20.31
C ARG A 496 20.51 -28.08 -21.35
N SER A 497 19.28 -28.61 -21.40
CA SER A 497 18.24 -28.11 -22.31
C SER A 497 17.64 -26.79 -21.84
N LEU A 498 16.87 -26.13 -22.73
CA LEU A 498 16.11 -24.91 -22.40
C LEU A 498 15.09 -25.19 -21.29
N GLU A 499 14.38 -26.31 -21.41
CA GLU A 499 13.28 -26.72 -20.54
C GLU A 499 13.80 -27.01 -19.13
N SER A 500 14.90 -27.78 -19.02
CA SER A 500 15.54 -28.08 -17.74
C SER A 500 16.03 -26.83 -17.02
N CYS A 501 16.67 -25.88 -17.73
CA CYS A 501 17.08 -24.63 -17.10
C CYS A 501 15.92 -23.69 -16.80
N ALA A 502 14.86 -23.69 -17.60
CA ALA A 502 13.66 -22.91 -17.33
C ALA A 502 12.93 -23.45 -16.09
N GLU A 503 12.81 -24.77 -15.94
CA GLU A 503 12.23 -25.40 -14.75
C GLU A 503 13.05 -25.13 -13.48
N ASP A 504 14.38 -25.36 -13.51
CA ASP A 504 15.29 -25.10 -12.38
C ASP A 504 15.18 -23.64 -11.85
N ILE A 505 14.79 -22.69 -12.70
CA ILE A 505 14.58 -21.27 -12.36
C ILE A 505 13.13 -20.99 -11.95
N LEU A 506 12.15 -21.44 -12.74
CA LEU A 506 10.76 -21.01 -12.62
C LEU A 506 10.00 -21.75 -11.52
N ARG A 507 10.31 -23.03 -11.23
CA ARG A 507 9.66 -23.79 -10.16
C ARG A 507 9.85 -23.15 -8.77
N PRO A 508 11.07 -22.83 -8.30
CA PRO A 508 11.25 -22.15 -7.00
C PRO A 508 10.72 -20.71 -7.00
N LEU A 509 10.78 -20.01 -8.14
CA LEU A 509 10.27 -18.64 -8.27
C LEU A 509 8.73 -18.60 -8.17
N ALA A 510 8.04 -19.51 -8.86
CA ALA A 510 6.58 -19.64 -8.80
C ALA A 510 6.10 -20.16 -7.44
N PHE A 511 6.82 -21.09 -6.79
CA PHE A 511 6.56 -21.53 -5.42
C PHE A 511 6.53 -20.34 -4.45
N ARG A 512 7.55 -19.48 -4.49
CA ARG A 512 7.62 -18.26 -3.66
C ARG A 512 6.54 -17.25 -4.02
N ALA A 513 6.29 -17.02 -5.31
CA ALA A 513 5.32 -16.05 -5.80
C ALA A 513 3.86 -16.43 -5.45
N PHE A 514 3.50 -17.69 -5.66
CA PHE A 514 2.15 -18.21 -5.37
C PHE A 514 1.99 -18.66 -3.91
N ARG A 515 3.11 -18.75 -3.16
CA ARG A 515 3.21 -19.01 -1.72
C ARG A 515 2.71 -20.41 -1.31
N ARG A 516 2.81 -21.36 -2.24
CA ARG A 516 2.40 -22.77 -2.09
C ARG A 516 3.21 -23.67 -3.03
N PRO A 517 3.17 -25.01 -2.86
CA PRO A 517 3.59 -25.95 -3.88
C PRO A 517 2.90 -25.64 -5.22
N VAL A 518 3.69 -25.64 -6.29
CA VAL A 518 3.23 -25.48 -7.68
C VAL A 518 3.09 -26.84 -8.34
N THR A 519 2.06 -27.03 -9.18
CA THR A 519 1.89 -28.28 -9.91
C THR A 519 2.82 -28.32 -11.13
N ASP A 520 3.07 -29.53 -11.64
CA ASP A 520 3.92 -29.70 -12.81
C ASP A 520 3.30 -29.05 -14.06
N ASP A 521 1.96 -29.04 -14.18
CA ASP A 521 1.25 -28.30 -15.23
C ASP A 521 1.45 -26.76 -15.14
N GLU A 522 1.57 -26.21 -13.93
CA GLU A 522 1.83 -24.78 -13.72
C GLU A 522 3.24 -24.41 -14.16
N VAL A 523 4.23 -25.23 -13.80
CA VAL A 523 5.62 -25.05 -14.22
C VAL A 523 5.75 -25.27 -15.73
N HIS A 524 5.15 -26.32 -16.27
CA HIS A 524 5.19 -26.63 -17.71
C HIS A 524 4.60 -25.50 -18.56
N ARG A 525 3.46 -24.90 -18.18
CA ARG A 525 2.90 -23.73 -18.89
C ARG A 525 3.85 -22.52 -18.90
N LEU A 526 4.63 -22.32 -17.84
CA LEU A 526 5.63 -21.25 -17.77
C LEU A 526 6.87 -21.57 -18.61
N VAL A 527 7.33 -22.82 -18.61
CA VAL A 527 8.44 -23.31 -19.46
C VAL A 527 8.08 -23.23 -20.95
N GLU A 528 6.86 -23.61 -21.33
CA GLU A 528 6.34 -23.50 -22.70
C GLU A 528 6.32 -22.06 -23.21
N LEU A 529 6.06 -21.08 -22.33
CA LEU A 529 6.16 -19.66 -22.68
C LEU A 529 7.62 -19.23 -22.95
N VAL A 530 8.60 -19.77 -22.21
CA VAL A 530 10.04 -19.57 -22.52
C VAL A 530 10.41 -20.22 -23.85
N ARG A 531 9.99 -21.47 -24.09
CA ARG A 531 10.26 -22.22 -25.34
C ARG A 531 9.70 -21.46 -26.54
N THR A 532 8.42 -21.09 -26.49
CA THR A 532 7.72 -20.35 -27.54
C THR A 532 8.39 -19.01 -27.83
N ALA A 533 8.82 -18.27 -26.79
CA ALA A 533 9.53 -17.01 -26.96
C ALA A 533 10.86 -17.17 -27.71
N VAL A 534 11.66 -18.18 -27.35
CA VAL A 534 12.95 -18.45 -28.00
C VAL A 534 12.78 -18.92 -29.45
N GLU A 535 11.73 -19.71 -29.75
CA GLU A 535 11.37 -20.11 -31.12
C GLU A 535 10.96 -18.92 -32.00
N HIS A 536 10.33 -17.90 -31.42
CA HIS A 536 10.05 -16.62 -32.11
C HIS A 536 11.28 -15.67 -32.14
N GLY A 537 12.45 -16.14 -31.72
CA GLY A 537 13.73 -15.46 -31.85
C GLY A 537 14.12 -14.57 -30.67
N GLU A 538 13.52 -14.74 -29.50
CA GLU A 538 14.02 -14.12 -28.27
C GLU A 538 15.20 -14.87 -27.62
N SER A 539 15.90 -14.17 -26.72
CA SER A 539 16.90 -14.81 -25.85
C SER A 539 16.20 -15.67 -24.79
N PHE A 540 16.96 -16.59 -24.17
CA PHE A 540 16.48 -17.36 -23.01
C PHE A 540 16.04 -16.42 -21.87
N GLU A 541 16.84 -15.38 -21.60
CA GLU A 541 16.49 -14.29 -20.69
C GLU A 541 15.23 -13.51 -21.13
N GLY A 542 14.99 -13.35 -22.43
CA GLY A 542 13.77 -12.76 -22.99
C GLY A 542 12.53 -13.63 -22.73
N GLY A 543 12.64 -14.96 -22.89
CA GLY A 543 11.59 -15.91 -22.53
C GLY A 543 11.32 -15.94 -21.02
N LEU A 544 12.37 -15.95 -20.18
CA LEU A 544 12.24 -15.87 -18.72
C LEU A 544 11.55 -14.58 -18.25
N ARG A 545 11.71 -13.45 -18.97
CA ARG A 545 10.95 -12.23 -18.69
C ARG A 545 9.45 -12.41 -18.91
N MET A 546 9.03 -13.08 -19.99
CA MET A 546 7.62 -13.36 -20.25
C MET A 546 7.04 -14.35 -19.22
N ALA A 547 7.81 -15.37 -18.82
CA ALA A 547 7.41 -16.27 -17.74
C ALA A 547 7.27 -15.54 -16.38
N LEU A 548 8.18 -14.62 -16.05
CA LEU A 548 8.06 -13.77 -14.86
C LEU A 548 6.88 -12.80 -14.94
N GLN A 549 6.59 -12.22 -16.12
CA GLN A 549 5.38 -11.41 -16.33
C GLN A 549 4.11 -12.23 -16.05
N ALA A 550 4.02 -13.45 -16.61
CA ALA A 550 2.91 -14.37 -16.38
C ALA A 550 2.76 -14.78 -14.90
N ILE A 551 3.86 -14.94 -14.16
CA ILE A 551 3.84 -15.13 -12.70
C ILE A 551 3.25 -13.88 -12.01
N LEU A 552 3.72 -12.68 -12.34
CA LEU A 552 3.35 -11.43 -11.66
C LEU A 552 1.91 -10.93 -11.96
N VAL A 553 1.27 -11.41 -13.02
CA VAL A 553 -0.16 -11.16 -13.30
C VAL A 553 -1.06 -12.38 -13.05
N SER A 554 -0.49 -13.49 -12.57
CA SER A 554 -1.26 -14.68 -12.19
C SER A 554 -2.22 -14.38 -11.03
N PRO A 555 -3.47 -14.89 -11.05
CA PRO A 555 -4.35 -14.82 -9.89
C PRO A 555 -3.74 -15.42 -8.61
N HIS A 556 -2.84 -16.41 -8.73
CA HIS A 556 -2.15 -16.99 -7.58
C HIS A 556 -1.05 -16.08 -6.98
N PHE A 557 -0.54 -15.10 -7.75
CA PHE A 557 0.33 -14.05 -7.21
C PHE A 557 -0.48 -12.84 -6.72
N LEU A 558 -1.43 -12.36 -7.54
CA LEU A 558 -2.22 -11.16 -7.27
C LEU A 558 -3.21 -11.31 -6.11
N PHE A 559 -3.65 -12.53 -5.79
CA PHE A 559 -4.62 -12.79 -4.72
C PHE A 559 -4.10 -13.77 -3.67
N ARG A 560 -4.59 -13.59 -2.43
CA ARG A 560 -4.54 -14.58 -1.36
C ARG A 560 -5.80 -15.43 -1.44
N ILE A 561 -5.67 -16.57 -2.11
CA ILE A 561 -6.75 -17.55 -2.30
C ILE A 561 -6.61 -18.60 -1.19
N GLU A 562 -7.67 -18.77 -0.40
CA GLU A 562 -7.70 -19.69 0.74
C GLU A 562 -8.81 -20.75 0.54
N GLN A 563 -8.43 -21.96 0.18
CA GLN A 563 -9.32 -23.12 -0.04
C GLN A 563 -9.49 -23.96 1.24
N GLY A 564 -8.48 -23.98 2.11
CA GLY A 564 -8.39 -24.85 3.27
C GLY A 564 -8.12 -26.31 2.91
N ARG A 565 -7.93 -27.16 3.93
CA ARG A 565 -7.78 -28.59 3.74
C ARG A 565 -9.11 -29.21 3.23
N PRO A 566 -9.08 -30.19 2.32
CA PRO A 566 -10.28 -30.91 1.88
C PRO A 566 -11.02 -31.57 3.06
N VAL A 567 -12.35 -31.54 3.01
CA VAL A 567 -13.28 -32.14 3.98
C VAL A 567 -14.41 -32.85 3.23
N SER A 568 -15.10 -33.79 3.89
CA SER A 568 -16.21 -34.55 3.29
C SER A 568 -17.51 -33.73 3.12
N ASP A 569 -17.76 -32.76 4.00
CA ASP A 569 -18.89 -31.84 3.90
C ASP A 569 -18.40 -30.44 3.47
N PRO A 570 -18.79 -29.94 2.27
CA PRO A 570 -18.46 -28.60 1.82
C PRO A 570 -18.88 -27.47 2.78
N ALA A 571 -19.98 -27.63 3.52
CA ALA A 571 -20.51 -26.62 4.43
C ALA A 571 -19.73 -26.54 5.77
N ALA A 572 -19.06 -27.62 6.18
CA ALA A 572 -18.32 -27.68 7.43
C ALA A 572 -17.14 -26.68 7.48
N PRO A 573 -16.85 -26.06 8.65
CA PRO A 573 -15.63 -25.30 8.87
C PRO A 573 -14.36 -26.11 8.57
N ARG A 574 -13.42 -25.51 7.85
CA ARG A 574 -12.21 -26.19 7.35
C ARG A 574 -10.96 -25.59 7.98
N PRO A 575 -10.01 -26.40 8.49
CA PRO A 575 -8.69 -25.91 8.86
C PRO A 575 -7.94 -25.46 7.61
N LEU A 576 -7.10 -24.45 7.76
CA LEU A 576 -6.19 -24.01 6.70
C LEU A 576 -5.06 -25.03 6.49
N THR A 577 -4.50 -25.02 5.29
CA THR A 577 -3.21 -25.63 5.02
C THR A 577 -2.10 -24.79 5.66
N ASP A 578 -0.96 -25.41 5.93
CA ASP A 578 0.14 -24.74 6.64
C ASP A 578 0.79 -23.64 5.78
N PHE A 579 0.62 -23.69 4.44
CA PHE A 579 0.99 -22.61 3.51
C PHE A 579 0.02 -21.41 3.55
N GLU A 580 -1.28 -21.65 3.72
CA GLU A 580 -2.26 -20.58 3.96
C GLU A 580 -2.06 -19.95 5.34
N LEU A 581 -1.70 -20.74 6.36
CA LEU A 581 -1.28 -20.23 7.68
C LEU A 581 -0.01 -19.37 7.57
N ALA A 582 1.03 -19.86 6.89
CA ALA A 582 2.25 -19.09 6.63
C ALA A 582 1.95 -17.74 5.96
N SER A 583 1.08 -17.75 4.94
CA SER A 583 0.64 -16.56 4.23
C SER A 583 -0.19 -15.62 5.11
N ARG A 584 -1.15 -16.12 5.90
CA ARG A 584 -1.89 -15.27 6.83
C ARG A 584 -0.97 -14.61 7.86
N MET A 585 -0.02 -15.35 8.44
CA MET A 585 0.96 -14.80 9.38
C MET A 585 1.87 -13.76 8.74
N SER A 586 2.41 -14.03 7.54
CA SER A 586 3.35 -13.13 6.88
C SER A 586 2.69 -11.82 6.45
N TYR A 587 1.47 -11.86 5.90
CA TYR A 587 0.76 -10.64 5.52
C TYR A 587 0.18 -9.88 6.72
N PHE A 588 -0.17 -10.56 7.82
CA PHE A 588 -0.56 -9.89 9.06
C PHE A 588 0.61 -9.13 9.69
N VAL A 589 1.77 -9.76 9.88
CA VAL A 589 2.87 -9.16 10.67
C VAL A 589 3.87 -8.36 9.80
N TRP A 590 4.05 -8.73 8.54
CA TRP A 590 5.04 -8.14 7.62
C TRP A 590 4.45 -7.53 6.35
N SER A 591 3.12 -7.66 6.13
CA SER A 591 2.42 -7.21 4.92
C SER A 591 3.12 -7.64 3.63
N SER A 592 3.61 -8.89 3.61
CA SER A 592 4.44 -9.47 2.56
C SER A 592 4.30 -11.00 2.52
N MET A 593 4.92 -11.65 1.55
CA MET A 593 5.03 -13.11 1.45
C MET A 593 5.81 -13.76 2.63
N PRO A 594 5.62 -15.07 2.88
CA PRO A 594 6.37 -15.80 3.90
C PRO A 594 7.88 -15.80 3.64
N ASP A 595 8.65 -16.03 4.69
CA ASP A 595 10.09 -16.30 4.59
C ASP A 595 10.38 -17.80 4.58
N ASP A 596 11.65 -18.13 4.35
CA ASP A 596 12.13 -19.49 4.14
C ASP A 596 11.85 -20.40 5.35
N GLU A 597 11.86 -19.85 6.57
CA GLU A 597 11.52 -20.59 7.80
C GLU A 597 10.02 -20.92 7.90
N LEU A 598 9.13 -19.98 7.52
CA LEU A 598 7.69 -20.26 7.45
C LEU A 598 7.35 -21.26 6.34
N PHE A 599 7.98 -21.14 5.15
CA PHE A 599 7.82 -22.13 4.08
C PHE A 599 8.30 -23.52 4.53
N ARG A 600 9.49 -23.62 5.13
CA ARG A 600 10.05 -24.88 5.64
C ARG A 600 9.15 -25.54 6.70
N LEU A 601 8.48 -24.76 7.55
CA LEU A 601 7.51 -25.26 8.52
C LEU A 601 6.17 -25.67 7.89
N ALA A 602 5.77 -25.02 6.79
CA ALA A 602 4.61 -25.41 6.00
C ALA A 602 4.85 -26.70 5.20
N GLU A 603 6.02 -26.85 4.59
CA GLU A 603 6.47 -28.09 3.91
C GLU A 603 6.55 -29.28 4.88
N GLN A 604 7.01 -29.05 6.12
CA GLN A 604 7.00 -30.06 7.18
C GLN A 604 5.60 -30.34 7.75
N GLY A 605 4.57 -29.56 7.38
CA GLY A 605 3.22 -29.69 7.91
C GLY A 605 3.12 -29.42 9.41
N ARG A 606 3.92 -28.48 9.94
CA ARG A 606 4.06 -28.19 11.38
C ARG A 606 3.53 -26.84 11.82
N LEU A 607 3.19 -25.95 10.90
CA LEU A 607 2.78 -24.57 11.24
C LEU A 607 1.36 -24.50 11.83
N HIS A 608 0.59 -25.58 11.82
CA HIS A 608 -0.67 -25.69 12.56
C HIS A 608 -0.52 -25.99 14.07
N GLU A 609 0.69 -26.39 14.53
CA GLU A 609 1.02 -26.66 15.94
C GLU A 609 1.00 -25.35 16.78
N PRO A 610 0.27 -25.28 17.91
CA PRO A 610 0.17 -24.06 18.71
C PRO A 610 1.51 -23.49 19.18
N ASP A 611 2.45 -24.33 19.62
CA ASP A 611 3.74 -23.85 20.13
C ASP A 611 4.70 -23.40 19.01
N VAL A 612 4.55 -23.96 17.81
CA VAL A 612 5.23 -23.45 16.60
C VAL A 612 4.66 -22.09 16.23
N LEU A 613 3.34 -21.91 16.23
CA LEU A 613 2.69 -20.60 16.02
C LEU A 613 3.16 -19.56 17.05
N ARG A 614 3.14 -19.89 18.35
CA ARG A 614 3.66 -19.00 19.42
C ARG A 614 5.13 -18.63 19.21
N THR A 615 5.95 -19.58 18.76
CA THR A 615 7.38 -19.36 18.49
C THR A 615 7.59 -18.46 17.27
N GLN A 616 6.86 -18.70 16.19
CA GLN A 616 6.99 -17.92 14.95
C GLN A 616 6.46 -16.49 15.12
N VAL A 617 5.33 -16.26 15.82
CA VAL A 617 4.87 -14.89 16.14
C VAL A 617 5.95 -14.10 16.90
N ARG A 618 6.56 -14.69 17.93
CA ARG A 618 7.65 -14.06 18.70
C ARG A 618 8.90 -13.78 17.86
N ARG A 619 9.22 -14.62 16.87
CA ARG A 619 10.30 -14.36 15.90
C ARG A 619 9.93 -13.21 14.97
N MET A 620 8.74 -13.26 14.37
CA MET A 620 8.30 -12.32 13.35
C MET A 620 8.14 -10.89 13.87
N LEU A 621 7.67 -10.71 15.11
CA LEU A 621 7.57 -9.40 15.78
C LEU A 621 8.93 -8.76 16.12
N ARG A 622 10.00 -9.56 16.22
CA ARG A 622 11.36 -9.06 16.48
C ARG A 622 12.09 -8.69 15.19
N ASP A 623 11.71 -9.29 14.07
CA ASP A 623 12.27 -9.02 12.75
C ASP A 623 12.05 -7.55 12.31
N PRO A 624 13.00 -6.88 11.65
CA PRO A 624 12.79 -5.53 11.11
C PRO A 624 11.56 -5.37 10.20
N LYS A 625 11.11 -6.43 9.51
CA LYS A 625 9.87 -6.43 8.72
C LYS A 625 8.61 -6.19 9.55
N ALA A 626 8.64 -6.44 10.87
CA ALA A 626 7.51 -6.15 11.77
C ALA A 626 7.09 -4.67 11.74
N ARG A 627 7.98 -3.76 11.33
CA ARG A 627 7.66 -2.34 11.12
C ARG A 627 6.49 -2.12 10.15
N ALA A 628 6.17 -3.09 9.29
CA ALA A 628 4.95 -3.10 8.48
C ALA A 628 3.66 -2.97 9.34
N LEU A 629 3.58 -3.55 10.54
CA LEU A 629 2.43 -3.34 11.44
C LEU A 629 2.28 -1.88 11.88
N ALA A 630 3.38 -1.13 12.03
CA ALA A 630 3.28 0.31 12.23
C ALA A 630 2.82 0.99 10.94
N ASP A 631 3.57 0.80 9.85
CA ASP A 631 3.38 1.49 8.57
C ASP A 631 2.03 1.17 7.88
N GLN A 632 1.37 0.05 8.21
CA GLN A 632 0.13 -0.43 7.59
C GLN A 632 -1.06 -0.51 8.56
N PHE A 633 -0.92 -1.16 9.72
CA PHE A 633 -2.03 -1.26 10.68
C PHE A 633 -2.18 0.03 11.50
N ALA A 634 -1.12 0.49 12.19
CA ALA A 634 -1.21 1.66 13.06
C ALA A 634 -1.48 2.95 12.27
N ALA A 635 -0.88 3.08 11.10
CA ALA A 635 -1.12 4.20 10.18
C ALA A 635 -2.60 4.33 9.77
N GLN A 636 -3.33 3.22 9.64
CA GLN A 636 -4.73 3.19 9.23
C GLN A 636 -5.69 3.26 10.43
N TRP A 637 -5.45 2.48 11.50
CA TRP A 637 -6.21 2.55 12.75
C TRP A 637 -6.25 3.97 13.34
N LEU A 638 -5.12 4.67 13.34
CA LEU A 638 -5.02 6.04 13.87
C LEU A 638 -5.35 7.11 12.81
N ASN A 639 -5.71 6.70 11.60
CA ASN A 639 -6.06 7.51 10.43
C ASN A 639 -4.99 8.55 10.04
N LEU A 640 -3.70 8.17 10.14
CA LEU A 640 -2.56 9.05 9.85
C LEU A 640 -2.44 9.43 8.36
N GLY A 641 -3.20 8.79 7.46
CA GLY A 641 -3.29 9.19 6.05
C GLY A 641 -3.88 10.59 5.87
N MET A 642 -4.90 10.93 6.66
CA MET A 642 -5.55 12.25 6.62
C MET A 642 -4.63 13.39 7.12
N LEU A 643 -3.46 13.09 7.68
CA LEU A 643 -2.49 14.10 8.11
C LEU A 643 -1.81 14.77 6.90
N GLU A 644 -1.74 14.08 5.75
CA GLU A 644 -1.26 14.66 4.50
C GLU A 644 -2.21 15.76 3.99
N GLU A 645 -3.52 15.52 4.11
CA GLU A 645 -4.60 16.50 3.82
C GLU A 645 -4.71 17.62 4.87
N ALA A 646 -4.08 17.48 6.04
CA ALA A 646 -4.15 18.49 7.09
C ALA A 646 -3.43 19.78 6.65
N ALA A 647 -4.21 20.86 6.61
CA ALA A 647 -3.75 22.22 6.30
C ALA A 647 -4.19 23.21 7.39
N PRO A 648 -3.48 23.28 8.53
CA PRO A 648 -3.56 24.40 9.47
C PRO A 648 -3.34 25.75 8.77
N ASP A 649 -3.97 26.82 9.24
CA ASP A 649 -3.80 28.16 8.66
C ASP A 649 -2.36 28.65 8.94
N PRO A 650 -1.52 28.89 7.91
CA PRO A 650 -0.13 29.29 8.08
C PRO A 650 0.03 30.69 8.71
N LYS A 651 -1.05 31.48 8.84
CA LYS A 651 -1.05 32.74 9.61
C LYS A 651 -1.15 32.51 11.12
N VAL A 652 -1.76 31.40 11.52
CA VAL A 652 -1.97 31.02 12.94
C VAL A 652 -0.89 30.04 13.38
N PHE A 653 -0.47 29.14 12.49
CA PHE A 653 0.51 28.08 12.74
C PHE A 653 1.68 28.14 11.73
N PRO A 654 2.48 29.23 11.71
CA PRO A 654 3.57 29.41 10.74
C PRO A 654 4.72 28.40 10.88
N GLU A 655 4.75 27.64 11.98
CA GLU A 655 5.69 26.54 12.22
C GLU A 655 5.24 25.21 11.60
N PHE A 656 4.00 25.11 11.12
CA PHE A 656 3.48 23.89 10.50
C PHE A 656 3.85 23.83 9.02
N ASP A 657 4.90 23.08 8.72
CA ASP A 657 5.33 22.74 7.36
C ASP A 657 5.25 21.22 7.10
N ASP A 658 5.47 20.82 5.85
CA ASP A 658 5.44 19.39 5.50
C ASP A 658 6.59 18.58 6.14
N ALA A 659 7.63 19.22 6.68
CA ALA A 659 8.70 18.52 7.40
C ALA A 659 8.25 18.17 8.82
N LEU A 660 7.64 19.11 9.54
CA LEU A 660 6.99 18.86 10.83
C LEU A 660 5.86 17.83 10.67
N LYS A 661 5.03 17.95 9.62
CA LYS A 661 3.96 16.98 9.31
C LYS A 661 4.50 15.55 9.16
N ARG A 662 5.55 15.35 8.36
CA ARG A 662 6.23 14.04 8.22
C ARG A 662 6.83 13.55 9.53
N ASP A 663 7.39 14.45 10.34
CA ASP A 663 7.95 14.11 11.64
C ASP A 663 6.86 13.69 12.64
N MET A 664 5.72 14.39 12.71
CA MET A 664 4.56 13.97 13.52
C MET A 664 4.11 12.55 13.17
N ARG A 665 3.99 12.23 11.87
CA ARG A 665 3.67 10.87 11.42
C ARG A 665 4.75 9.86 11.85
N ALA A 666 6.03 10.22 11.68
CA ALA A 666 7.15 9.34 12.05
C ALA A 666 7.25 9.11 13.57
N GLU A 667 6.92 10.09 14.41
CA GLU A 667 6.82 9.96 15.86
C GLU A 667 5.80 8.88 16.25
N THR A 668 4.55 9.00 15.78
CA THR A 668 3.49 8.04 16.12
C THR A 668 3.82 6.62 15.67
N LEU A 669 4.40 6.47 14.48
CA LEU A 669 4.80 5.16 13.96
C LEU A 669 5.99 4.56 14.75
N ARG A 670 6.95 5.38 15.19
CA ARG A 670 8.06 4.94 16.07
C ARG A 670 7.59 4.57 17.47
N PHE A 671 6.63 5.32 18.02
CA PHE A 671 6.02 5.02 19.30
C PHE A 671 5.29 3.66 19.24
N PHE A 672 4.51 3.41 18.19
CA PHE A 672 3.88 2.11 17.96
C PHE A 672 4.91 0.98 17.77
N GLU A 673 5.96 1.21 16.97
CA GLU A 673 7.03 0.23 16.78
C GLU A 673 7.72 -0.12 18.11
N ALA A 674 7.95 0.86 19.00
CA ALA A 674 8.55 0.62 20.31
C ALA A 674 7.63 -0.20 21.24
N VAL A 675 6.32 0.10 21.30
CA VAL A 675 5.36 -0.68 22.11
C VAL A 675 5.31 -2.13 21.63
N MET A 676 5.29 -2.34 20.31
CA MET A 676 5.32 -3.68 19.69
C MET A 676 6.63 -4.43 19.95
N ARG A 677 7.79 -3.84 19.65
CA ARG A 677 9.07 -4.56 19.62
C ARG A 677 9.72 -4.73 20.99
N GLU A 678 9.38 -3.87 21.95
CA GLU A 678 9.77 -4.02 23.37
C GLU A 678 8.78 -4.92 24.16
N ASP A 679 7.75 -5.47 23.50
CA ASP A 679 6.66 -6.25 24.10
C ASP A 679 6.04 -5.59 25.34
N ARG A 680 5.66 -4.32 25.15
CA ARG A 680 5.04 -3.48 26.18
C ARG A 680 3.58 -3.83 26.37
N SER A 681 2.99 -3.26 27.42
CA SER A 681 1.54 -3.31 27.60
C SER A 681 0.88 -2.46 26.52
N ILE A 682 -0.19 -2.94 25.88
CA ILE A 682 -0.98 -2.12 24.94
C ILE A 682 -1.59 -0.90 25.63
N LEU A 683 -1.73 -0.92 26.96
CA LEU A 683 -2.22 0.23 27.74
C LEU A 683 -1.27 1.44 27.66
N GLU A 684 0.02 1.24 27.35
CA GLU A 684 0.95 2.35 27.10
C GLU A 684 0.57 3.19 25.86
N PHE A 685 -0.32 2.69 24.98
CA PHE A 685 -0.95 3.52 23.93
C PHE A 685 -1.84 4.64 24.51
N LEU A 686 -2.26 4.53 25.78
CA LEU A 686 -3.00 5.56 26.51
C LEU A 686 -2.09 6.34 27.45
N ASP A 687 -1.30 5.66 28.28
CA ASP A 687 -0.58 6.28 29.40
C ASP A 687 0.95 6.31 29.28
N GLY A 688 1.52 5.83 28.17
CA GLY A 688 2.97 5.75 27.95
C GLY A 688 3.66 7.12 28.11
N ARG A 689 4.57 7.21 29.09
CA ARG A 689 5.30 8.44 29.45
C ARG A 689 6.62 8.60 28.67
N PHE A 690 6.64 8.24 27.39
CA PHE A 690 7.79 8.47 26.50
C PHE A 690 7.34 8.77 25.07
N THR A 691 8.21 9.38 24.26
CA THR A 691 8.01 9.49 22.81
C THR A 691 9.34 9.56 22.05
N PHE A 692 9.30 9.75 20.74
CA PHE A 692 10.47 9.95 19.87
C PHE A 692 10.43 11.31 19.19
N VAL A 693 11.42 12.16 19.48
CA VAL A 693 11.53 13.51 18.87
C VAL A 693 12.82 13.68 18.07
N ASN A 694 12.78 14.60 17.11
CA ASN A 694 13.95 15.28 16.56
C ASN A 694 13.89 16.77 16.97
N GLU A 695 14.76 17.63 16.45
CA GLU A 695 14.77 19.06 16.81
C GLU A 695 13.44 19.81 16.53
N ARG A 696 12.71 19.47 15.44
CA ARG A 696 11.45 20.13 15.09
C ARG A 696 10.33 19.77 16.06
N LEU A 697 10.18 18.47 16.37
CA LEU A 697 9.22 18.03 17.39
C LEU A 697 9.62 18.47 18.80
N ALA A 698 10.91 18.45 19.14
CA ALA A 698 11.37 18.88 20.46
C ALA A 698 10.96 20.33 20.77
N ARG A 699 11.08 21.25 19.79
CA ARG A 699 10.53 22.62 19.89
C ARG A 699 9.03 22.63 20.17
N LEU A 700 8.23 21.88 19.39
CA LEU A 700 6.77 21.80 19.55
C LEU A 700 6.33 21.21 20.92
N TYR A 701 7.14 20.29 21.46
CA TYR A 701 6.92 19.69 22.77
C TYR A 701 7.39 20.55 23.95
N GLY A 702 8.27 21.54 23.71
CA GLY A 702 8.95 22.30 24.78
C GLY A 702 10.12 21.55 25.43
N ILE A 703 10.84 20.73 24.66
CA ILE A 703 11.96 19.90 25.12
C ILE A 703 13.29 20.49 24.62
N ASP A 704 14.14 20.91 25.55
CA ASP A 704 15.47 21.44 25.25
C ASP A 704 16.52 20.36 24.93
N GLY A 705 17.68 20.80 24.42
CA GLY A 705 18.88 19.97 24.24
C GLY A 705 18.91 19.08 22.99
N ILE A 706 17.76 18.77 22.38
CA ILE A 706 17.66 18.01 21.13
C ILE A 706 18.08 18.88 19.93
N LYS A 707 18.94 18.37 19.05
CA LYS A 707 19.40 19.06 17.83
C LYS A 707 19.53 18.13 16.62
N GLY A 708 19.30 18.68 15.43
CA GLY A 708 19.30 17.97 14.16
C GLY A 708 18.12 17.02 13.94
N GLU A 709 18.16 16.31 12.82
CA GLU A 709 17.10 15.37 12.39
C GLU A 709 17.21 13.97 13.02
N ARG A 710 18.19 13.76 13.91
CA ARG A 710 18.38 12.48 14.60
C ARG A 710 17.29 12.26 15.63
N TRP A 711 16.49 11.23 15.42
CA TRP A 711 15.49 10.72 16.35
C TRP A 711 16.12 10.29 17.68
N GLN A 712 15.53 10.75 18.79
CA GLN A 712 15.90 10.42 20.16
C GLN A 712 14.65 10.05 20.95
N ARG A 713 14.73 9.00 21.78
CA ARG A 713 13.67 8.67 22.74
C ARG A 713 13.78 9.60 23.94
N VAL A 714 12.67 10.19 24.37
CA VAL A 714 12.60 11.14 25.49
C VAL A 714 11.52 10.72 26.49
N SER A 715 11.75 11.02 27.77
CA SER A 715 10.70 10.90 28.81
C SER A 715 9.69 12.04 28.69
N LEU A 716 8.42 11.75 28.98
CA LEU A 716 7.33 12.71 29.11
C LEU A 716 6.92 12.93 30.58
N GLU A 717 7.66 12.38 31.55
CA GLU A 717 7.28 12.39 32.98
C GLU A 717 7.05 13.80 33.54
N ASN A 718 7.81 14.80 33.07
CA ASN A 718 7.68 16.21 33.47
C ASN A 718 6.77 17.03 32.54
N LEU A 719 6.03 16.39 31.63
CA LEU A 719 5.13 17.04 30.67
C LEU A 719 3.67 16.57 30.86
N PRO A 720 2.68 17.41 30.50
CA PRO A 720 1.25 17.04 30.53
C PRO A 720 0.84 16.15 29.33
N ARG A 721 1.71 15.22 28.91
CA ARG A 721 1.53 14.34 27.74
C ARG A 721 1.69 12.86 28.08
N ALA A 722 0.77 12.03 27.64
CA ALA A 722 0.86 10.57 27.72
C ALA A 722 0.23 9.91 26.47
N GLY A 723 0.78 8.76 26.07
CA GLY A 723 0.25 7.91 25.00
C GLY A 723 0.00 8.61 23.65
N LEU A 724 -0.90 8.02 22.86
CA LEU A 724 -1.27 8.51 21.53
C LEU A 724 -2.15 9.77 21.57
N LEU A 725 -3.03 9.89 22.56
CA LEU A 725 -4.04 10.97 22.65
C LEU A 725 -3.43 12.37 22.72
N THR A 726 -2.18 12.48 23.17
CA THR A 726 -1.48 13.76 23.36
C THR A 726 -0.35 14.02 22.35
N GLN A 727 -0.25 13.17 21.31
CA GLN A 727 0.71 13.35 20.22
C GLN A 727 0.20 14.36 19.19
N PRO A 728 1.07 15.27 18.67
CA PRO A 728 0.71 16.25 17.66
C PRO A 728 -0.01 15.72 16.42
N ALA A 729 0.33 14.51 15.93
CA ALA A 729 -0.36 13.90 14.79
C ALA A 729 -1.87 13.77 15.05
N ILE A 730 -2.25 13.15 16.17
CA ILE A 730 -3.65 12.92 16.56
C ILE A 730 -4.35 14.25 16.87
N LEU A 731 -3.67 15.16 17.57
CA LEU A 731 -4.19 16.47 17.93
C LEU A 731 -4.44 17.38 16.71
N THR A 732 -3.66 17.20 15.63
CA THR A 732 -3.84 17.88 14.33
C THR A 732 -4.97 17.26 13.52
N LEU A 733 -4.98 15.93 13.37
CA LEU A 733 -6.03 15.16 12.69
C LEU A 733 -7.44 15.46 13.24
N THR A 734 -7.52 15.71 14.55
CA THR A 734 -8.76 15.99 15.28
C THR A 734 -9.08 17.48 15.40
N SER A 735 -8.43 18.36 14.63
CA SER A 735 -8.66 19.81 14.66
C SER A 735 -9.27 20.35 13.35
N ASN A 736 -9.42 21.67 13.26
CA ASN A 736 -9.80 22.42 12.05
C ASN A 736 -8.64 23.35 11.66
N PRO A 737 -8.55 23.83 10.39
CA PRO A 737 -7.45 24.67 9.93
C PRO A 737 -7.04 25.82 10.86
N GLY A 738 -8.00 26.60 11.37
CA GLY A 738 -7.74 27.74 12.25
C GLY A 738 -7.95 27.50 13.75
N ARG A 739 -8.41 26.32 14.19
CA ARG A 739 -8.84 26.09 15.59
C ARG A 739 -8.91 24.62 15.97
N THR A 740 -8.89 24.35 17.27
CA THR A 740 -9.18 23.03 17.86
C THR A 740 -10.62 22.56 17.58
N SER A 741 -10.94 21.32 17.96
CA SER A 741 -12.31 20.79 17.88
C SER A 741 -12.56 19.70 18.93
N PRO A 742 -13.15 20.03 20.10
CA PRO A 742 -13.60 19.06 21.09
C PRO A 742 -14.45 17.94 20.47
N VAL A 743 -15.38 18.30 19.59
CA VAL A 743 -16.24 17.38 18.82
C VAL A 743 -15.42 16.28 18.11
N LYS A 744 -14.43 16.67 17.29
CA LYS A 744 -13.59 15.71 16.54
C LYS A 744 -12.67 14.91 17.47
N ARG A 745 -12.10 15.56 18.50
CA ARG A 745 -11.25 14.92 19.53
C ARG A 745 -12.02 13.82 20.27
N GLY A 746 -13.21 14.14 20.75
CA GLY A 746 -14.14 13.21 21.38
C GLY A 746 -14.57 12.08 20.47
N LYS A 747 -14.99 12.37 19.22
CA LYS A 747 -15.34 11.34 18.24
C LYS A 747 -14.19 10.36 18.02
N TRP A 748 -12.96 10.87 17.85
CA TRP A 748 -11.80 10.02 17.61
C TRP A 748 -11.50 9.09 18.80
N ILE A 749 -11.64 9.56 20.04
CA ILE A 749 -11.52 8.71 21.25
C ILE A 749 -12.63 7.65 21.26
N LEU A 750 -13.88 8.05 21.04
CA LEU A 750 -15.04 7.14 21.01
C LEU A 750 -14.87 6.03 19.97
N GLU A 751 -14.41 6.37 18.76
CA GLU A 751 -14.29 5.49 17.60
C GLU A 751 -13.02 4.61 17.59
N ASN A 752 -11.87 5.14 18.05
CA ASN A 752 -10.56 4.47 17.91
C ASN A 752 -9.92 4.03 19.23
N VAL A 753 -10.44 4.49 20.38
CA VAL A 753 -9.97 4.09 21.72
C VAL A 753 -11.03 3.26 22.46
N LEU A 754 -12.32 3.61 22.35
CA LEU A 754 -13.38 2.96 23.13
C LEU A 754 -14.25 1.96 22.35
N GLY A 755 -14.20 1.98 21.01
CA GLY A 755 -14.99 1.08 20.16
C GLY A 755 -16.50 1.40 20.16
N THR A 756 -16.89 2.58 20.60
CA THR A 756 -18.29 3.05 20.68
C THR A 756 -18.44 4.34 19.86
N PRO A 757 -18.33 4.30 18.52
CA PRO A 757 -18.42 5.48 17.68
C PRO A 757 -19.78 6.17 17.84
N PRO A 758 -19.86 7.51 17.87
CA PRO A 758 -21.14 8.21 17.87
C PRO A 758 -21.88 7.98 16.54
N PRO A 759 -23.22 8.04 16.54
CA PRO A 759 -24.02 7.88 15.32
C PRO A 759 -23.70 8.95 14.27
N ASP A 760 -24.08 8.68 13.02
CA ASP A 760 -23.94 9.66 11.94
C ASP A 760 -24.79 10.91 12.20
N PRO A 761 -24.27 12.12 11.91
CA PRO A 761 -24.96 13.37 12.20
C PRO A 761 -26.23 13.55 11.34
N PRO A 762 -27.29 14.20 11.88
CA PRO A 762 -28.48 14.55 11.11
C PRO A 762 -28.16 15.34 9.83
N ALA A 763 -28.96 15.15 8.78
CA ALA A 763 -28.67 15.65 7.44
C ALA A 763 -28.61 17.19 7.28
N ASN A 764 -29.07 17.95 8.28
CA ASN A 764 -29.26 19.41 8.21
C ASN A 764 -28.58 20.20 9.38
N VAL A 765 -27.60 19.63 10.08
CA VAL A 765 -26.94 20.33 11.21
C VAL A 765 -26.21 21.61 10.75
N PRO A 766 -26.49 22.79 11.36
CA PRO A 766 -25.76 24.03 11.07
C PRO A 766 -24.28 23.97 11.48
N GLN A 767 -23.39 24.51 10.65
CA GLN A 767 -21.96 24.58 10.97
C GLN A 767 -21.66 25.59 12.08
N LEU A 768 -20.73 25.26 12.98
CA LEU A 768 -20.37 26.06 14.17
C LEU A 768 -19.90 27.49 13.85
N GLU A 769 -19.43 27.75 12.63
CA GLU A 769 -19.09 29.09 12.12
C GLU A 769 -20.30 30.05 12.15
N ALA A 770 -21.54 29.54 12.11
CA ALA A 770 -22.74 30.35 12.30
C ALA A 770 -22.84 30.87 13.74
N THR A 771 -22.64 29.99 14.73
CA THR A 771 -22.63 30.34 16.15
C THR A 771 -21.49 31.30 16.49
N GLN A 772 -20.30 31.10 15.89
CA GLN A 772 -19.16 32.02 16.06
C GLN A 772 -19.41 33.43 15.50
N LYS A 773 -20.16 33.56 14.41
CA LYS A 773 -20.57 34.88 13.89
C LYS A 773 -21.62 35.56 14.77
N ALA A 774 -22.43 34.79 15.50
CA ALA A 774 -23.43 35.32 16.43
C ALA A 774 -22.81 35.76 17.78
N ASN A 775 -21.79 35.05 18.27
CA ASN A 775 -21.06 35.38 19.51
C ASN A 775 -19.53 35.20 19.33
N PRO A 776 -18.83 36.17 18.70
CA PRO A 776 -17.39 36.09 18.46
C PRO A 776 -16.56 36.26 19.75
N ASP A 777 -17.15 36.83 20.80
CA ASP A 777 -16.49 37.12 22.08
C ASP A 777 -16.68 36.03 23.15
N ALA A 778 -17.35 34.93 22.83
CA ALA A 778 -17.55 33.76 23.70
C ALA A 778 -16.43 32.72 23.52
N SER A 779 -16.06 32.00 24.58
CA SER A 779 -15.09 30.89 24.50
C SER A 779 -15.62 29.71 23.69
N LEU A 780 -14.74 28.83 23.19
CA LEU A 780 -15.15 27.63 22.44
C LEU A 780 -16.12 26.71 23.22
N ARG A 781 -15.97 26.63 24.55
CA ARG A 781 -16.88 25.90 25.45
C ARG A 781 -18.28 26.54 25.49
N GLU A 782 -18.36 27.86 25.55
CA GLU A 782 -19.64 28.59 25.52
C GLU A 782 -20.30 28.51 24.14
N GLN A 783 -19.53 28.60 23.05
CA GLN A 783 -20.01 28.40 21.69
C GLN A 783 -20.61 27.00 21.49
N LEU A 784 -19.97 25.96 22.03
CA LEU A 784 -20.49 24.59 22.00
C LEU A 784 -21.73 24.41 22.89
N LYS A 785 -21.78 25.05 24.07
CA LYS A 785 -23.00 25.08 24.91
C LYS A 785 -24.19 25.72 24.20
N ILE A 786 -23.97 26.80 23.44
CA ILE A 786 -25.01 27.43 22.61
C ILE A 786 -25.46 26.50 21.47
N HIS A 787 -24.52 25.80 20.82
CA HIS A 787 -24.84 24.83 19.77
C HIS A 787 -25.61 23.59 20.31
N ARG A 788 -25.29 23.16 21.54
CA ARG A 788 -25.96 22.08 22.28
C ARG A 788 -27.26 22.51 22.99
N ALA A 789 -27.78 23.71 22.72
CA ALA A 789 -29.09 24.12 23.25
C ALA A 789 -30.27 23.37 22.58
N ASP A 790 -30.02 22.75 21.42
CA ASP A 790 -30.92 21.82 20.75
C ASP A 790 -30.81 20.42 21.38
N PRO A 791 -31.91 19.83 21.94
CA PRO A 791 -31.90 18.51 22.58
C PRO A 791 -31.39 17.37 21.67
N ALA A 792 -31.69 17.42 20.37
CA ALA A 792 -31.27 16.41 19.40
C ALA A 792 -29.76 16.48 19.10
N CYS A 793 -29.13 17.65 19.32
CA CYS A 793 -27.68 17.79 19.30
C CYS A 793 -27.05 17.46 20.67
N ALA A 794 -27.73 17.79 21.76
CA ALA A 794 -27.23 17.64 23.12
C ALA A 794 -26.89 16.17 23.48
N SER A 795 -27.79 15.22 23.16
CA SER A 795 -27.64 13.81 23.55
C SER A 795 -26.35 13.19 22.97
N CYS A 796 -26.09 13.41 21.68
CA CYS A 796 -24.89 12.89 21.02
C CYS A 796 -23.61 13.63 21.42
N HIS A 797 -23.68 14.93 21.73
CA HIS A 797 -22.51 15.71 22.14
C HIS A 797 -22.12 15.54 23.62
N GLN A 798 -23.03 15.14 24.52
CA GLN A 798 -22.76 15.10 25.96
C GLN A 798 -21.61 14.18 26.37
N ARG A 799 -21.39 13.05 25.68
CA ARG A 799 -20.24 12.18 25.94
C ARG A 799 -19.00 12.56 25.10
N MET A 800 -19.23 13.15 23.93
CA MET A 800 -18.20 13.47 22.94
C MET A 800 -17.43 14.74 23.28
N ASP A 801 -18.12 15.86 23.52
CA ASP A 801 -17.48 17.16 23.76
C ASP A 801 -16.64 17.16 25.04
N GLU A 802 -17.11 16.48 26.10
CA GLU A 802 -16.41 16.43 27.38
C GLU A 802 -15.06 15.69 27.26
N LEU A 803 -15.04 14.53 26.57
CA LEU A 803 -13.79 13.84 26.20
C LEU A 803 -12.87 14.73 25.35
N GLY A 804 -13.45 15.58 24.50
CA GLY A 804 -12.72 16.56 23.71
C GLY A 804 -12.12 17.70 24.54
N PHE A 805 -12.86 18.22 25.52
CA PHE A 805 -12.44 19.32 26.39
C PHE A 805 -11.19 18.97 27.21
N GLY A 806 -11.04 17.72 27.64
CA GLY A 806 -9.82 17.25 28.33
C GLY A 806 -8.52 17.40 27.52
N LEU A 807 -8.60 17.62 26.20
CA LEU A 807 -7.46 17.87 25.32
C LEU A 807 -7.30 19.34 24.92
N GLU A 808 -8.15 20.28 25.37
CA GLU A 808 -8.16 21.65 24.84
C GLU A 808 -6.95 22.51 25.24
N ASN A 809 -6.17 22.10 26.24
CA ASN A 809 -4.84 22.66 26.50
C ASN A 809 -3.85 22.42 25.34
N PHE A 810 -4.20 21.61 24.34
CA PHE A 810 -3.44 21.49 23.10
C PHE A 810 -4.07 22.31 21.97
N ASP A 811 -3.27 23.13 21.27
CA ASP A 811 -3.68 23.87 20.08
C ASP A 811 -3.95 22.94 18.87
N ALA A 812 -4.26 23.52 17.70
CA ALA A 812 -4.60 22.75 16.50
C ALA A 812 -3.42 22.00 15.86
N ILE A 813 -2.18 22.23 16.31
CA ILE A 813 -0.98 21.46 15.91
C ILE A 813 -0.39 20.66 17.09
N GLY A 814 -1.07 20.62 18.23
CA GLY A 814 -0.68 19.86 19.41
C GLY A 814 0.32 20.53 20.36
N ARG A 815 0.55 21.85 20.25
CA ARG A 815 1.35 22.66 21.20
C ARG A 815 0.57 22.89 22.49
N TRP A 816 1.23 23.01 23.65
CA TRP A 816 0.55 23.40 24.90
C TRP A 816 0.10 24.88 24.89
N ARG A 817 -1.02 25.15 25.54
CA ARG A 817 -1.60 26.49 25.80
C ARG A 817 -2.47 26.49 27.06
N ASP A 818 -2.51 27.65 27.73
CA ASP A 818 -3.38 27.90 28.90
C ASP A 818 -4.55 28.86 28.59
N ARG A 819 -4.56 29.44 27.38
CA ARG A 819 -5.56 30.42 26.91
C ARG A 819 -6.01 30.16 25.48
N ASP A 820 -7.27 30.51 25.21
CA ASP A 820 -7.87 30.57 23.87
C ASP A 820 -8.22 32.04 23.57
N GLY A 821 -7.37 32.71 22.78
CA GLY A 821 -7.41 34.16 22.64
C GLY A 821 -7.28 34.87 24.00
N LYS A 822 -8.35 35.55 24.42
CA LYS A 822 -8.44 36.25 25.71
C LYS A 822 -8.85 35.34 26.88
N HIS A 823 -9.52 34.21 26.62
CA HIS A 823 -10.13 33.36 27.64
C HIS A 823 -9.11 32.38 28.24
N PRO A 824 -9.17 32.06 29.55
CA PRO A 824 -8.51 30.88 30.09
C PRO A 824 -9.15 29.60 29.53
N ILE A 825 -8.37 28.53 29.42
CA ILE A 825 -8.88 27.22 28.97
C ILE A 825 -9.50 26.47 30.15
N ASP A 826 -10.74 26.06 29.97
CA ASP A 826 -11.43 25.10 30.84
C ASP A 826 -11.38 23.71 30.18
N ALA A 827 -10.48 22.87 30.68
CA ALA A 827 -10.26 21.49 30.24
C ALA A 827 -10.87 20.45 31.20
N THR A 828 -11.80 20.86 32.07
CA THR A 828 -12.59 19.93 32.88
C THR A 828 -13.54 19.11 32.00
N GLY A 829 -13.94 17.93 32.43
CA GLY A 829 -15.01 17.17 31.79
C GLY A 829 -15.76 16.30 32.78
N GLU A 830 -17.05 16.06 32.53
CA GLU A 830 -17.90 15.18 33.33
C GLU A 830 -18.61 14.16 32.43
N LEU A 831 -18.26 12.88 32.60
CA LEU A 831 -18.87 11.78 31.85
C LEU A 831 -20.14 11.27 32.55
N PRO A 832 -21.07 10.64 31.81
CA PRO A 832 -22.21 9.94 32.39
C PRO A 832 -21.81 9.01 33.54
N GLY A 833 -22.58 9.05 34.64
CA GLY A 833 -22.22 8.45 35.93
C GLY A 833 -21.36 9.33 36.84
N GLY A 834 -21.15 10.61 36.52
CA GLY A 834 -20.50 11.60 37.39
C GLY A 834 -18.98 11.48 37.47
N ILE A 835 -18.34 10.82 36.50
CA ILE A 835 -16.88 10.68 36.47
C ILE A 835 -16.27 11.99 35.94
N ARG A 836 -15.56 12.70 36.81
CA ARG A 836 -14.89 13.97 36.48
C ARG A 836 -13.39 13.79 36.23
N PHE A 837 -12.83 14.67 35.40
CA PHE A 837 -11.40 14.85 35.19
C PHE A 837 -11.08 16.32 34.86
N ASN A 838 -9.80 16.69 34.99
CA ASN A 838 -9.25 17.98 34.59
C ASN A 838 -8.02 17.79 33.69
N GLY A 839 -8.14 18.15 32.42
CA GLY A 839 -7.04 18.09 31.46
C GLY A 839 -6.64 16.66 31.03
N PRO A 840 -5.53 16.54 30.27
CA PRO A 840 -5.28 15.35 29.44
C PRO A 840 -4.80 14.13 30.23
N LEU A 841 -4.10 14.33 31.34
CA LEU A 841 -3.58 13.20 32.14
C LEU A 841 -4.70 12.54 32.96
N GLU A 842 -5.57 13.32 33.59
CA GLU A 842 -6.73 12.79 34.30
C GLU A 842 -7.74 12.13 33.34
N LEU A 843 -7.89 12.66 32.12
CA LEU A 843 -8.65 12.00 31.04
C LEU A 843 -8.06 10.63 30.69
N VAL A 844 -6.73 10.53 30.52
CA VAL A 844 -6.03 9.26 30.27
C VAL A 844 -6.25 8.27 31.42
N ASP A 845 -6.14 8.71 32.68
CA ASP A 845 -6.41 7.83 33.82
C ASP A 845 -7.88 7.42 33.93
N VAL A 846 -8.84 8.28 33.55
CA VAL A 846 -10.27 7.92 33.45
C VAL A 846 -10.49 6.83 32.39
N LEU A 847 -9.85 6.93 31.22
CA LEU A 847 -9.91 5.90 30.19
C LEU A 847 -9.27 4.58 30.66
N LYS A 848 -8.12 4.67 31.35
CA LYS A 848 -7.37 3.51 31.87
C LYS A 848 -8.08 2.76 33.00
N ARG A 849 -9.09 3.35 33.67
CA ARG A 849 -9.94 2.65 34.66
C ARG A 849 -10.80 1.53 34.06
N ARG A 850 -10.94 1.45 32.73
CA ARG A 850 -11.67 0.37 32.03
C ARG A 850 -10.79 -0.24 30.91
N PRO A 851 -9.64 -0.86 31.25
CA PRO A 851 -8.63 -1.28 30.27
C PRO A 851 -9.18 -2.31 29.26
N GLU A 852 -10.16 -3.10 29.67
CA GLU A 852 -10.90 -4.09 28.88
C GLU A 852 -11.60 -3.46 27.65
N ARG A 853 -12.11 -2.22 27.76
CA ARG A 853 -12.79 -1.54 26.63
C ARG A 853 -11.80 -1.12 25.56
N PHE A 854 -10.62 -0.60 25.96
CA PHE A 854 -9.54 -0.33 25.01
C PHE A 854 -8.97 -1.62 24.41
N ALA A 855 -8.72 -2.63 25.25
CA ALA A 855 -8.24 -3.94 24.79
C ALA A 855 -9.21 -4.59 23.81
N ARG A 856 -10.53 -4.49 24.01
CA ARG A 856 -11.56 -4.91 23.07
C ARG A 856 -11.44 -4.16 21.74
N CYS A 857 -11.47 -2.82 21.78
CA CYS A 857 -11.42 -1.99 20.57
C CYS A 857 -10.17 -2.31 19.73
N LEU A 858 -9.00 -2.37 20.36
CA LEU A 858 -7.75 -2.71 19.67
C LEU A 858 -7.75 -4.16 19.15
N THR A 859 -8.34 -5.11 19.89
CA THR A 859 -8.49 -6.51 19.44
C THR A 859 -9.38 -6.60 18.21
N GLU A 860 -10.53 -5.92 18.20
CA GLU A 860 -11.47 -5.92 17.07
C GLU A 860 -10.84 -5.28 15.83
N LYS A 861 -10.18 -4.13 15.97
CA LYS A 861 -9.45 -3.46 14.88
C LYS A 861 -8.30 -4.34 14.35
N MET A 862 -7.50 -4.97 15.21
CA MET A 862 -6.37 -5.80 14.78
C MET A 862 -6.81 -7.15 14.19
N LEU A 863 -7.89 -7.76 14.71
CA LEU A 863 -8.50 -8.96 14.13
C LEU A 863 -9.08 -8.67 12.74
N THR A 864 -9.74 -7.52 12.56
CA THR A 864 -10.24 -7.02 11.26
C THR A 864 -9.10 -6.98 10.22
N PHE A 865 -7.99 -6.31 10.56
CA PHE A 865 -6.80 -6.21 9.71
C PHE A 865 -6.14 -7.57 9.43
N ALA A 866 -6.05 -8.46 10.42
CA ALA A 866 -5.47 -9.80 10.27
C ALA A 866 -6.30 -10.69 9.33
N LEU A 867 -7.62 -10.70 9.50
CA LEU A 867 -8.53 -11.53 8.72
C LEU A 867 -8.85 -10.95 7.33
N GLY A 868 -8.70 -9.64 7.12
CA GLY A 868 -9.05 -8.97 5.86
C GLY A 868 -10.56 -8.90 5.63
N ARG A 869 -11.35 -8.88 6.70
CA ARG A 869 -12.82 -8.74 6.71
C ARG A 869 -13.27 -8.02 7.97
N GLY A 870 -14.48 -7.46 7.96
CA GLY A 870 -15.10 -6.92 9.17
C GLY A 870 -15.35 -7.99 10.26
N PRO A 871 -15.49 -7.57 11.52
CA PRO A 871 -15.94 -8.45 12.59
C PRO A 871 -17.45 -8.66 12.45
N GLU A 872 -17.90 -9.89 12.71
CA GLU A 872 -19.31 -10.28 12.71
C GLU A 872 -19.67 -10.87 14.09
N PHE A 873 -20.97 -11.04 14.38
CA PHE A 873 -21.45 -11.39 15.73
C PHE A 873 -20.74 -12.62 16.34
N TYR A 874 -20.41 -13.63 15.52
CA TYR A 874 -19.75 -14.87 15.94
C TYR A 874 -18.27 -14.68 16.33
N ASP A 875 -17.59 -13.63 15.86
CA ASP A 875 -16.22 -13.32 16.25
C ASP A 875 -16.12 -12.85 17.71
N ARG A 876 -17.23 -12.39 18.33
CA ARG A 876 -17.23 -11.89 19.71
C ARG A 876 -16.68 -12.92 20.71
N CYS A 877 -16.94 -14.21 20.51
CA CYS A 877 -16.34 -15.28 21.31
C CYS A 877 -14.81 -15.32 21.24
N THR A 878 -14.22 -15.02 20.08
CA THR A 878 -12.78 -14.90 19.88
C THR A 878 -12.23 -13.64 20.55
N VAL A 879 -12.89 -12.49 20.35
CA VAL A 879 -12.50 -11.22 20.99
C VAL A 879 -12.53 -11.33 22.51
N ASP A 880 -13.59 -11.89 23.08
CA ASP A 880 -13.74 -12.08 24.53
C ASP A 880 -12.68 -13.03 25.10
N GLN A 881 -12.23 -14.03 24.34
CA GLN A 881 -11.11 -14.89 24.71
C GLN A 881 -9.78 -14.12 24.69
N ILE A 882 -9.51 -13.34 23.64
CA ILE A 882 -8.26 -12.58 23.51
C ILE A 882 -8.17 -11.50 24.60
N VAL A 883 -9.25 -10.77 24.89
CA VAL A 883 -9.29 -9.75 25.96
C VAL A 883 -9.04 -10.37 27.33
N ARG A 884 -9.62 -11.54 27.64
CA ARG A 884 -9.28 -12.29 28.87
C ARG A 884 -7.80 -12.69 28.90
N LYS A 885 -7.25 -13.22 27.81
CA LYS A 885 -5.84 -13.64 27.73
C LYS A 885 -4.87 -12.45 27.84
N LEU A 886 -5.26 -11.27 27.35
CA LEU A 886 -4.52 -10.02 27.60
C LEU A 886 -4.54 -9.63 29.07
N ALA A 887 -5.69 -9.64 29.73
CA ALA A 887 -5.80 -9.35 31.17
C ALA A 887 -5.01 -10.34 32.05
N GLU A 888 -4.96 -11.62 31.66
CA GLU A 888 -4.13 -12.65 32.30
C GLU A 888 -2.61 -12.45 32.10
N ASN A 889 -2.17 -11.60 31.18
CA ASN A 889 -0.77 -11.45 30.76
C ASN A 889 -0.40 -9.96 30.56
N ASP A 890 -0.64 -9.11 31.57
CA ASP A 890 -0.27 -7.68 31.62
C ASP A 890 -0.64 -6.82 30.38
N TYR A 891 -1.62 -7.26 29.60
CA TYR A 891 -2.00 -6.68 28.31
C TYR A 891 -0.82 -6.58 27.30
N ARG A 892 0.12 -7.54 27.31
CA ARG A 892 1.31 -7.55 26.43
C ARG A 892 0.96 -7.55 24.93
N PHE A 893 1.65 -6.73 24.13
CA PHE A 893 1.43 -6.65 22.68
C PHE A 893 1.62 -8.01 21.98
N SER A 894 2.64 -8.79 22.35
CA SER A 894 2.87 -10.11 21.73
C SER A 894 1.74 -11.09 22.00
N VAL A 895 1.01 -10.95 23.12
CA VAL A 895 -0.14 -11.81 23.46
C VAL A 895 -1.34 -11.49 22.57
N LEU A 896 -1.60 -10.22 22.26
CA LEU A 896 -2.66 -9.83 21.30
C LEU A 896 -2.43 -10.51 19.93
N VAL A 897 -1.23 -10.34 19.36
CA VAL A 897 -0.89 -10.94 18.06
C VAL A 897 -0.89 -12.47 18.12
N THR A 898 -0.40 -13.05 19.22
CA THR A 898 -0.33 -14.51 19.40
C THR A 898 -1.72 -15.14 19.50
N GLU A 899 -2.62 -14.60 20.32
CA GLU A 899 -3.96 -15.16 20.52
C GLU A 899 -4.88 -14.88 19.32
N ILE A 900 -4.65 -13.80 18.55
CA ILE A 900 -5.22 -13.65 17.20
C ILE A 900 -4.76 -14.81 16.30
N VAL A 901 -3.46 -15.07 16.20
CA VAL A 901 -2.91 -16.14 15.34
C VAL A 901 -3.35 -17.54 15.77
N LEU A 902 -3.62 -17.76 17.06
CA LEU A 902 -4.12 -19.03 17.60
C LEU A 902 -5.64 -19.23 17.49
N SER A 903 -6.39 -18.17 17.18
CA SER A 903 -7.85 -18.16 17.14
C SER A 903 -8.44 -19.06 16.04
N GLU A 904 -9.68 -19.48 16.24
CA GLU A 904 -10.43 -20.26 15.25
C GLU A 904 -10.64 -19.50 13.92
N PRO A 905 -11.09 -18.23 13.89
CA PRO A 905 -11.19 -17.47 12.63
C PRO A 905 -9.86 -17.22 11.93
N PHE A 906 -8.71 -17.20 12.64
CA PHE A 906 -7.40 -17.06 11.99
C PHE A 906 -6.85 -18.39 11.43
N ARG A 907 -7.19 -19.54 12.02
CA ARG A 907 -6.65 -20.86 11.63
C ARG A 907 -7.58 -21.71 10.76
N MET A 908 -8.84 -21.31 10.66
CA MET A 908 -9.88 -21.98 9.89
C MET A 908 -10.50 -21.01 8.88
N ARG A 909 -11.38 -21.53 8.02
CA ARG A 909 -12.35 -20.75 7.25
C ARG A 909 -13.71 -21.45 7.23
N ARG A 910 -14.81 -20.71 7.08
CA ARG A 910 -16.15 -21.31 6.93
C ARG A 910 -16.18 -22.13 5.64
N GLY A 911 -16.90 -23.26 5.67
CA GLY A 911 -17.24 -24.00 4.46
C GLY A 911 -18.12 -23.17 3.53
N ASP A 912 -18.01 -23.44 2.23
CA ASP A 912 -18.95 -22.91 1.25
C ASP A 912 -20.09 -23.94 1.12
N PRO A 913 -21.30 -23.66 1.63
CA PRO A 913 -22.44 -24.54 1.40
C PRO A 913 -22.69 -24.64 -0.11
N LEU A 914 -22.99 -25.85 -0.59
CA LEU A 914 -23.32 -26.07 -2.00
C LEU A 914 -24.47 -25.15 -2.39
N ALA A 915 -24.29 -24.39 -3.48
CA ALA A 915 -25.36 -23.54 -3.99
C ALA A 915 -26.57 -24.43 -4.35
N PRO A 916 -27.80 -24.06 -3.93
CA PRO A 916 -28.99 -24.83 -4.30
C PRO A 916 -29.10 -24.86 -5.84
N PRO A 917 -29.52 -26.01 -6.41
CA PRO A 917 -29.59 -26.18 -7.86
C PRO A 917 -30.49 -25.12 -8.51
N GLU A 918 -30.11 -24.66 -9.70
CA GLU A 918 -30.69 -23.45 -10.32
C GLU A 918 -32.23 -23.51 -10.51
N ASN A 919 -32.80 -24.71 -10.51
CA ASN A 919 -34.25 -24.97 -10.58
C ASN A 919 -35.06 -24.34 -9.44
N GLU A 920 -34.47 -24.00 -8.29
CA GLU A 920 -35.22 -23.31 -7.21
C GLU A 920 -35.29 -21.79 -7.41
N ARG A 921 -34.37 -21.20 -8.19
CA ARG A 921 -34.36 -19.74 -8.44
C ARG A 921 -35.46 -19.27 -9.39
N SER A 922 -36.09 -20.18 -10.14
CA SER A 922 -37.24 -19.89 -11.01
C SER A 922 -38.58 -19.93 -10.26
N ALA A 923 -38.68 -20.68 -9.16
CA ALA A 923 -39.92 -20.81 -8.40
C ALA A 923 -40.29 -19.54 -7.59
N GLY A 924 -39.28 -18.77 -7.15
CA GLY A 924 -39.50 -17.59 -6.30
C GLY A 924 -39.98 -16.31 -7.00
N SER A 925 -39.95 -16.24 -8.34
CA SER A 925 -40.24 -14.99 -9.08
C SER A 925 -41.63 -14.92 -9.73
N THR A 926 -42.44 -15.98 -9.63
CA THR A 926 -43.77 -16.07 -10.26
C THR A 926 -44.94 -15.75 -9.31
N ALA A 927 -44.70 -15.69 -8.00
CA ALA A 927 -45.73 -15.37 -7.00
C ALA A 927 -46.16 -13.88 -7.05
N ASP A 928 -45.20 -12.95 -6.94
CA ASP A 928 -45.49 -11.51 -6.87
C ASP A 928 -46.07 -10.95 -8.19
N ALA A 929 -45.80 -11.60 -9.33
CA ALA A 929 -46.31 -11.21 -10.63
C ALA A 929 -47.83 -11.45 -10.81
N ALA A 930 -48.48 -12.18 -9.89
CA ALA A 930 -49.89 -12.54 -9.98
C ALA A 930 -50.85 -11.60 -9.20
N ALA A 931 -50.34 -10.86 -8.21
CA ALA A 931 -51.16 -9.98 -7.37
C ALA A 931 -51.58 -8.69 -8.10
N ASP A 932 -50.65 -8.04 -8.81
CA ASP A 932 -50.77 -6.66 -9.30
C ASP A 932 -51.51 -6.53 -10.65
N ARG A 933 -52.58 -7.33 -10.85
CA ARG A 933 -53.42 -7.34 -12.06
C ARG A 933 -54.94 -7.35 -11.80
N ARG A 934 -55.39 -7.03 -10.58
CA ARG A 934 -56.82 -7.06 -10.21
C ARG A 934 -57.42 -5.74 -9.70
N THR A 935 -56.76 -4.61 -9.95
CA THR A 935 -57.20 -3.27 -9.47
C THR A 935 -57.12 -2.20 -10.57
N ALA A 936 -57.71 -2.47 -11.74
CA ALA A 936 -57.95 -1.45 -12.77
C ALA A 936 -59.28 -1.70 -13.52
N ARG A 937 -60.31 -0.91 -13.20
CA ARG A 937 -61.46 -0.62 -14.08
C ARG A 937 -61.45 0.88 -14.40
N PRO A 938 -61.84 1.31 -15.61
CA PRO A 938 -61.65 2.68 -16.04
C PRO A 938 -62.80 3.61 -15.64
N GLN A 939 -62.45 4.79 -15.14
CA GLN A 939 -63.11 6.08 -15.39
C GLN A 939 -62.09 7.21 -15.16
#